data_AF-A0A930A8B2-F1
#
_entry.id   AF-A0A930A8B2-F1
#
_cell.length_a   1.000
_cell.length_b   1.000
_cell.length_c   1.000
_cell.angle_alpha   90.00
_cell.angle_beta   90.00
_cell.angle_gamma   90.00
#
_symmetry.space_group_name_H-M   'P 1'
#
loop_
_entity.id
_entity.type
_entity.pdbx_description
1 polymer ?
#
loop_
_entity_poly.entity_id
_entity_poly.type
_entity_poly.pdbx_seq_one_letter_code
_entity_poly.pdbx_strand_id
1 'polypeptide(L)'
;METVQNLKNKVKDVINMAKVYDEVATATLVKAVDGDEPLTINVPIELEVTTPKFIDRELSWLDFNDRVIAQYNRTDIPFHDRLTFLGIAASNLDEFISVRFAGLFHAMEELDNDDLNATYRKVLTRITEQREKINTYVNKGIPERMSNSIIRYGDERFKITDKIRRYFKHEIFPILTPISLGSNKEVPKFNDNDVNFFIRLASNQEGVKATYCFLQIPHQIPRIIRMGKHYYFVEDIVRSMFDEIFNNSIIEDYMLFKVIKECDAEVDHDDNISIIDRVNNVLVKREENNIIYLDVEMNTDDLSTSSSLLKKLTKLLKVERKHVYTINTKTVGLRTIAHQYLKSKPFRKVYIDGDVLWTSFKPKLPSELMDETSIFDYLDDDDLILHHPYHSYDTVVGFIQEAANDPDVISIKQTLYRVSSEKSPIIQALCNAAMVGKKVTVMLELLARFDERQNINLINTLNQAGCNIVYSLEGLKTHCKMCIVTKSTKKGIVTYSHVGTGNYNEKTANIYTDISYLTSNRAIGHDLTSLFNMITGFSKPDELKRIKYSPYTLRPTLVDEMTRCCKESTVDDPSHIYIKINSLSDIEMVGTIEYLIEKYPTCQWHITVRGICSLPALDRYTNVTIKSVVGRFLEHSRIYGFVSKGKDRVYISSADMLTRNLDKRIEILCPINDKSCKTRLFDILNTFERDSVNSWYATENGFIQREKTDVNCHNEFIKLTR
;
A
#
# COMPACT_ATOMS: atom_id res chain seq x y z
N MET A 1 -21.63 -48.10 23.39
CA MET A 1 -22.51 -47.05 22.82
C MET A 1 -23.30 -46.26 23.87
N GLU A 2 -23.18 -46.56 25.18
CA GLU A 2 -23.89 -45.85 26.25
C GLU A 2 -23.08 -44.67 26.88
N THR A 3 -21.83 -44.48 26.48
CA THR A 3 -20.92 -43.50 27.10
C THR A 3 -20.96 -42.12 26.42
N VAL A 4 -21.27 -42.04 25.12
CA VAL A 4 -21.30 -40.78 24.35
C VAL A 4 -22.57 -39.99 24.62
N GLN A 5 -23.71 -40.65 24.79
CA GLN A 5 -24.98 -39.99 25.09
C GLN A 5 -24.98 -39.41 26.52
N ASN A 6 -24.35 -40.10 27.47
CA ASN A 6 -24.16 -39.59 28.83
C ASN A 6 -23.18 -38.39 28.89
N LEU A 7 -22.17 -38.36 28.02
CA LEU A 7 -21.29 -37.19 27.88
C LEU A 7 -22.05 -36.00 27.27
N LYS A 8 -22.84 -36.23 26.22
CA LYS A 8 -23.67 -35.19 25.58
C LYS A 8 -24.69 -34.60 26.55
N ASN A 9 -25.32 -35.43 27.39
CA ASN A 9 -26.27 -34.95 28.40
C ASN A 9 -25.58 -34.12 29.49
N LYS A 10 -24.40 -34.56 29.98
CA LYS A 10 -23.62 -33.77 30.95
C LYS A 10 -23.10 -32.45 30.40
N VAL A 11 -22.68 -32.41 29.13
CA VAL A 11 -22.29 -31.15 28.45
C VAL A 11 -23.49 -30.22 28.31
N LYS A 12 -24.68 -30.77 27.99
CA LYS A 12 -25.92 -30.00 27.88
C LYS A 12 -26.38 -29.44 29.24
N ASP A 13 -26.20 -30.19 30.31
CA ASP A 13 -26.51 -29.75 31.68
C ASP A 13 -25.54 -28.66 32.17
N VAL A 14 -24.26 -28.73 31.77
CA VAL A 14 -23.26 -27.68 32.05
C VAL A 14 -23.54 -26.40 31.25
N ILE A 15 -23.95 -26.53 29.97
CA ILE A 15 -24.37 -25.38 29.14
C ILE A 15 -25.64 -24.72 29.72
N ASN A 16 -26.57 -25.52 30.23
CA ASN A 16 -27.79 -25.00 30.85
C ASN A 16 -27.52 -24.36 32.23
N MET A 17 -26.56 -24.88 33.02
CA MET A 17 -26.13 -24.22 34.25
C MET A 17 -25.38 -22.90 33.98
N ALA A 18 -24.58 -22.83 32.91
CA ALA A 18 -23.87 -21.60 32.52
C ALA A 18 -24.82 -20.50 31.98
N LYS A 19 -26.00 -20.86 31.49
CA LYS A 19 -27.04 -19.89 31.05
C LYS A 19 -27.83 -19.25 32.22
N VAL A 20 -27.66 -19.73 33.45
CA VAL A 20 -28.43 -19.27 34.62
C VAL A 20 -27.66 -18.30 35.52
N TYR A 21 -26.34 -18.12 35.31
CA TYR A 21 -25.55 -17.11 36.01
C TYR A 21 -24.84 -16.18 35.03
N ASP A 22 -25.45 -15.01 34.82
CA ASP A 22 -24.78 -13.78 34.43
C ASP A 22 -23.75 -13.45 35.53
N GLU A 23 -22.47 -13.80 35.35
CA GLU A 23 -21.33 -13.13 35.99
C GLU A 23 -19.97 -13.67 35.50
N VAL A 24 -18.99 -12.78 35.47
CA VAL A 24 -17.61 -12.98 35.00
C VAL A 24 -16.89 -14.06 35.81
N ALA A 25 -16.41 -15.13 35.14
CA ALA A 25 -15.23 -15.89 35.60
C ALA A 25 -14.68 -16.81 34.49
N THR A 26 -13.37 -16.71 34.22
CA THR A 26 -12.57 -17.82 33.69
C THR A 26 -12.62 -18.97 34.70
N ALA A 27 -13.28 -20.08 34.34
CA ALA A 27 -13.27 -21.30 35.14
C ALA A 27 -12.46 -22.39 34.42
N THR A 28 -11.25 -22.66 34.93
CA THR A 28 -10.45 -23.83 34.56
C THR A 28 -10.99 -25.04 35.32
N LEU A 29 -11.61 -26.00 34.62
CA LEU A 29 -12.00 -27.28 35.21
C LEU A 29 -10.88 -28.31 35.01
N VAL A 30 -10.15 -28.62 36.10
CA VAL A 30 -9.23 -29.76 36.16
C VAL A 30 -10.01 -30.99 36.63
N LYS A 31 -10.01 -32.04 35.81
CA LYS A 31 -10.26 -33.40 36.30
C LYS A 31 -9.13 -34.31 35.81
N ALA A 32 -8.24 -34.65 36.73
CA ALA A 32 -7.25 -35.70 36.52
C ALA A 32 -7.96 -37.06 36.51
N VAL A 33 -7.84 -37.78 35.40
CA VAL A 33 -7.89 -39.24 35.34
C VAL A 33 -6.75 -39.65 34.43
N ASP A 34 -5.95 -40.61 34.92
CA ASP A 34 -4.63 -41.00 34.45
C ASP A 34 -4.43 -41.04 32.92
N GLY A 35 -3.33 -40.43 32.44
CA GLY A 35 -2.53 -41.00 31.35
C GLY A 35 -2.49 -40.31 29.99
N ASP A 36 -3.33 -39.33 29.67
CA ASP A 36 -3.32 -38.67 28.34
C ASP A 36 -3.32 -37.13 28.43
N GLU A 37 -2.68 -36.48 27.45
CA GLU A 37 -2.48 -35.02 27.34
C GLU A 37 -3.77 -34.19 27.54
N PRO A 38 -3.69 -32.98 28.12
CA PRO A 38 -4.87 -32.13 28.31
C PRO A 38 -5.47 -31.70 26.98
N LEU A 39 -6.67 -32.22 26.69
CA LEU A 39 -7.53 -31.75 25.59
C LEU A 39 -7.91 -30.29 25.82
N THR A 40 -7.32 -29.41 25.02
CA THR A 40 -7.73 -28.00 24.94
C THR A 40 -9.00 -27.94 24.11
N ILE A 41 -10.17 -27.81 24.75
CA ILE A 41 -11.43 -27.61 24.04
C ILE A 41 -11.61 -26.10 23.84
N ASN A 42 -11.28 -25.60 22.65
CA ASN A 42 -11.76 -24.31 22.19
C ASN A 42 -13.28 -24.42 22.00
N VAL A 43 -14.06 -23.88 22.94
CA VAL A 43 -15.50 -23.71 22.74
C VAL A 43 -15.67 -22.52 21.78
N PRO A 44 -16.17 -22.72 20.56
CA PRO A 44 -16.56 -21.61 19.71
C PRO A 44 -17.68 -20.90 20.44
N ILE A 45 -17.52 -19.60 20.67
CA ILE A 45 -18.68 -18.78 21.03
C ILE A 45 -19.53 -18.74 19.76
N GLU A 46 -20.55 -19.59 19.67
CA GLU A 46 -21.64 -19.42 18.72
C GLU A 46 -22.39 -18.14 19.14
N LEU A 47 -21.85 -17.00 18.71
CA LEU A 47 -22.63 -15.81 18.51
C LEU A 47 -23.67 -16.17 17.45
N GLU A 48 -24.97 -16.10 17.76
CA GLU A 48 -26.02 -16.00 16.74
C GLU A 48 -25.79 -14.67 16.00
N VAL A 49 -24.83 -14.66 15.07
CA VAL A 49 -24.57 -13.53 14.19
C VAL A 49 -25.54 -13.70 13.03
N THR A 50 -26.54 -12.83 12.94
CA THR A 50 -27.17 -12.52 11.65
C THR A 50 -26.05 -12.30 10.66
N THR A 51 -26.00 -13.07 9.56
CA THR A 51 -24.87 -13.06 8.60
C THR A 51 -24.39 -11.63 8.37
N PRO A 52 -23.12 -11.29 8.70
CA PRO A 52 -22.63 -9.92 8.62
C PRO A 52 -22.88 -9.38 7.22
N LYS A 53 -23.42 -8.15 7.11
CA LYS A 53 -23.56 -7.50 5.81
C LYS A 53 -22.19 -7.04 5.33
N PHE A 54 -21.41 -7.96 4.79
CA PHE A 54 -20.01 -7.72 4.44
C PHE A 54 -19.89 -7.03 3.07
N ILE A 55 -19.16 -5.91 3.01
CA ILE A 55 -18.81 -5.30 1.72
C ILE A 55 -17.60 -6.04 1.15
N ASP A 56 -17.74 -6.55 -0.08
CA ASP A 56 -16.67 -7.20 -0.81
C ASP A 56 -15.41 -6.32 -0.89
N ARG A 57 -14.27 -6.93 -0.61
CA ARG A 57 -13.00 -6.22 -0.42
C ARG A 57 -12.47 -5.63 -1.73
N GLU A 58 -12.71 -6.29 -2.85
CA GLU A 58 -12.24 -5.91 -4.18
C GLU A 58 -13.07 -4.72 -4.68
N LEU A 59 -14.38 -4.76 -4.48
CA LEU A 59 -15.28 -3.62 -4.73
C LEU A 59 -14.96 -2.43 -3.82
N SER A 60 -14.75 -2.66 -2.52
CA SER A 60 -14.37 -1.61 -1.56
C SER A 60 -13.02 -0.95 -1.92
N TRP A 61 -12.08 -1.72 -2.49
CA TRP A 61 -10.83 -1.15 -3.02
C TRP A 61 -11.09 -0.24 -4.23
N LEU A 62 -11.98 -0.65 -5.14
CA LEU A 62 -12.35 0.18 -6.29
C LEU A 62 -13.05 1.46 -5.85
N ASP A 63 -13.91 1.41 -4.82
CA ASP A 63 -14.54 2.60 -4.25
C ASP A 63 -13.51 3.57 -3.63
N PHE A 64 -12.44 3.04 -3.03
CA PHE A 64 -11.30 3.87 -2.64
C PHE A 64 -10.67 4.57 -3.84
N ASN A 65 -10.43 3.85 -4.94
CA ASN A 65 -9.82 4.46 -6.12
C ASN A 65 -10.75 5.49 -6.79
N ASP A 66 -12.08 5.32 -6.72
CA ASP A 66 -13.04 6.35 -7.13
C ASP A 66 -12.88 7.65 -6.31
N ARG A 67 -12.60 7.56 -5.00
CA ARG A 67 -12.30 8.75 -4.17
C ARG A 67 -11.00 9.44 -4.59
N VAL A 68 -10.01 8.68 -5.07
CA VAL A 68 -8.76 9.22 -5.64
C VAL A 68 -9.06 9.92 -6.97
N ILE A 69 -9.84 9.30 -7.86
CA ILE A 69 -10.28 9.90 -9.14
C ILE A 69 -11.05 11.20 -8.88
N ALA A 70 -11.94 11.21 -7.88
CA ALA A 70 -12.79 12.36 -7.55
C ALA A 70 -12.00 13.61 -7.11
N GLN A 71 -10.75 13.47 -6.66
CA GLN A 71 -9.89 14.62 -6.35
C GLN A 71 -9.67 15.53 -7.56
N TYR A 72 -9.78 15.01 -8.79
CA TYR A 72 -9.69 15.82 -10.00
C TYR A 72 -10.80 16.89 -10.10
N ASN A 73 -11.98 16.62 -9.54
CA ASN A 73 -13.12 17.55 -9.59
C ASN A 73 -13.08 18.62 -8.48
N ARG A 74 -12.11 18.56 -7.57
CA ARG A 74 -11.98 19.51 -6.46
C ARG A 74 -11.27 20.79 -6.89
N THR A 75 -12.01 21.88 -7.00
CA THR A 75 -11.46 23.20 -7.37
C THR A 75 -10.55 23.79 -6.30
N ASP A 76 -10.67 23.34 -5.05
CA ASP A 76 -9.77 23.69 -3.94
C ASP A 76 -8.38 23.04 -4.04
N ILE A 77 -8.20 22.09 -4.97
CA ILE A 77 -6.91 21.45 -5.25
C ILE A 77 -6.27 22.12 -6.48
N PRO A 78 -4.98 22.53 -6.40
CA PRO A 78 -4.26 23.06 -7.55
C PRO A 78 -4.27 22.09 -8.73
N PHE A 79 -4.37 22.64 -9.93
CA PHE A 79 -4.66 21.83 -11.13
C PHE A 79 -3.63 20.74 -11.41
N HIS A 80 -2.33 21.00 -11.19
CA HIS A 80 -1.33 19.96 -11.38
C HIS A 80 -1.49 18.81 -10.40
N ASP A 81 -1.86 19.12 -9.15
CA ASP A 81 -2.13 18.10 -8.15
C ASP A 81 -3.39 17.30 -8.47
N ARG A 82 -4.40 17.91 -9.09
CA ARG A 82 -5.55 17.19 -9.67
C ARG A 82 -5.12 16.18 -10.74
N LEU A 83 -4.21 16.56 -11.64
CA LEU A 83 -3.63 15.63 -12.62
C LEU A 83 -2.75 14.56 -11.94
N THR A 84 -2.07 14.90 -10.85
CA THR A 84 -1.35 13.93 -10.01
C THR A 84 -2.27 12.84 -9.50
N PHE A 85 -3.45 13.19 -8.99
CA PHE A 85 -4.43 12.22 -8.54
C PHE A 85 -4.92 11.28 -9.65
N LEU A 86 -5.16 11.77 -10.86
CA LEU A 86 -5.50 10.89 -12.01
C LEU A 86 -4.38 9.89 -12.31
N GLY A 87 -3.15 10.35 -12.19
CA GLY A 87 -1.97 9.51 -12.30
C GLY A 87 -1.86 8.40 -11.27
N ILE A 88 -2.04 8.79 -10.01
CA ILE A 88 -2.08 7.87 -8.87
C ILE A 88 -3.22 6.87 -9.10
N ALA A 89 -4.42 7.32 -9.49
CA ALA A 89 -5.56 6.46 -9.76
C ALA A 89 -5.30 5.44 -10.88
N ALA A 90 -4.64 5.86 -11.98
CA ALA A 90 -4.25 4.97 -13.05
C ALA A 90 -3.20 3.94 -12.60
N SER A 91 -2.19 4.38 -11.84
CA SER A 91 -1.16 3.48 -11.31
C SER A 91 -1.72 2.49 -10.30
N ASN A 92 -2.62 2.93 -9.43
CA ASN A 92 -3.32 2.09 -8.47
C ASN A 92 -4.14 1.03 -9.21
N LEU A 93 -4.89 1.42 -10.24
CA LEU A 93 -5.74 0.51 -10.99
C LEU A 93 -4.94 -0.55 -11.75
N ASP A 94 -3.79 -0.18 -12.32
CA ASP A 94 -2.86 -1.14 -12.92
C ASP A 94 -2.37 -2.16 -11.88
N GLU A 95 -1.97 -1.72 -10.68
CA GLU A 95 -1.56 -2.63 -9.59
C GLU A 95 -2.69 -3.54 -9.12
N PHE A 96 -3.91 -3.00 -9.02
CA PHE A 96 -5.09 -3.79 -8.69
C PHE A 96 -5.33 -4.87 -9.74
N ILE A 97 -5.19 -4.55 -11.02
CA ILE A 97 -5.35 -5.51 -12.11
C ILE A 97 -4.27 -6.60 -12.02
N SER A 98 -3.01 -6.21 -11.88
CA SER A 98 -1.88 -7.14 -11.81
C SER A 98 -1.94 -8.11 -10.64
N VAL A 99 -2.55 -7.72 -9.52
CA VAL A 99 -2.51 -8.52 -8.28
C VAL A 99 -3.88 -9.07 -7.90
N ARG A 100 -4.87 -8.21 -7.72
CA ARG A 100 -6.15 -8.58 -7.12
C ARG A 100 -7.13 -9.11 -8.15
N PHE A 101 -7.24 -8.44 -9.29
CA PHE A 101 -8.05 -8.93 -10.39
C PHE A 101 -7.51 -10.26 -10.92
N ALA A 102 -6.19 -10.38 -11.09
CA ALA A 102 -5.58 -11.64 -11.50
C ALA A 102 -5.91 -12.78 -10.52
N GLY A 103 -5.75 -12.56 -9.20
CA GLY A 103 -6.14 -13.56 -8.19
C GLY A 103 -7.63 -13.89 -8.19
N LEU A 104 -8.51 -12.90 -8.40
CA LEU A 104 -9.96 -13.10 -8.51
C LEU A 104 -10.32 -13.88 -9.78
N PHE A 105 -9.65 -13.60 -10.89
CA PHE A 105 -9.85 -14.29 -12.17
C PHE A 105 -9.45 -15.77 -12.07
N HIS A 106 -8.28 -16.08 -11.52
CA HIS A 106 -7.85 -17.46 -11.30
C HIS A 106 -8.77 -18.22 -10.36
N ALA A 107 -9.15 -17.62 -9.23
CA ALA A 107 -10.10 -18.23 -8.30
C ALA A 107 -11.46 -18.50 -8.96
N MET A 108 -11.91 -17.61 -9.85
CA MET A 108 -13.13 -17.79 -10.63
C MET A 108 -13.01 -19.00 -11.57
N GLU A 109 -11.89 -19.14 -12.28
CA GLU A 109 -11.65 -20.25 -13.21
C GLU A 109 -11.54 -21.61 -12.50
N GLU A 110 -10.96 -21.62 -11.29
CA GLU A 110 -10.76 -22.85 -10.51
C GLU A 110 -12.02 -23.31 -9.76
N LEU A 111 -12.76 -22.40 -9.13
CA LEU A 111 -13.86 -22.75 -8.22
C LEU A 111 -15.24 -22.74 -8.88
N ASP A 112 -15.41 -22.02 -9.99
CA ASP A 112 -16.66 -21.84 -10.74
C ASP A 112 -17.92 -21.69 -9.86
N ASN A 113 -17.87 -20.74 -8.92
CA ASN A 113 -18.95 -20.43 -7.99
C ASN A 113 -19.75 -19.20 -8.48
N ASP A 114 -21.09 -19.25 -8.41
CA ASP A 114 -21.98 -18.18 -8.89
C ASP A 114 -21.74 -16.80 -8.23
N ASP A 115 -21.51 -16.75 -6.91
CA ASP A 115 -21.23 -15.51 -6.19
C ASP A 115 -19.88 -14.94 -6.61
N LEU A 116 -18.86 -15.80 -6.75
CA LEU A 116 -17.53 -15.41 -7.21
C LEU A 116 -17.57 -14.89 -8.66
N ASN A 117 -18.30 -15.59 -9.53
CA ASN A 117 -18.59 -15.20 -10.90
C ASN A 117 -19.29 -13.83 -10.98
N ALA A 118 -20.27 -13.59 -10.10
CA ALA A 118 -20.97 -12.31 -10.01
C ALA A 118 -20.02 -11.18 -9.56
N THR A 119 -19.18 -11.43 -8.55
CA THR A 119 -18.18 -10.47 -8.07
C THR A 119 -17.15 -10.15 -9.15
N TYR A 120 -16.62 -11.16 -9.83
CA TYR A 120 -15.70 -10.99 -10.96
C TYR A 120 -16.31 -10.08 -12.06
N ARG A 121 -17.56 -10.32 -12.46
CA ARG A 121 -18.25 -9.48 -13.46
C ARG A 121 -18.40 -8.03 -12.98
N LYS A 122 -18.81 -7.83 -11.71
CA LYS A 122 -18.91 -6.48 -11.11
C LYS A 122 -17.57 -5.77 -11.08
N VAL A 123 -16.51 -6.45 -10.65
CA VAL A 123 -15.13 -5.91 -10.61
C VAL A 123 -14.66 -5.52 -12.01
N LEU A 124 -14.88 -6.37 -13.02
CA LEU A 124 -14.50 -6.09 -14.40
C LEU A 124 -15.22 -4.86 -14.98
N THR A 125 -16.53 -4.74 -14.72
CA THR A 125 -17.31 -3.54 -15.08
C THR A 125 -16.75 -2.29 -14.42
N ARG A 126 -16.47 -2.35 -13.11
CA ARG A 126 -15.94 -1.23 -12.34
C ARG A 126 -14.52 -0.82 -12.78
N ILE A 127 -13.66 -1.77 -13.15
CA ILE A 127 -12.36 -1.49 -13.78
C ILE A 127 -12.56 -0.67 -15.06
N THR A 128 -13.48 -1.10 -15.93
CA THR A 128 -13.77 -0.44 -17.21
C THR A 128 -14.31 0.98 -16.98
N GLU A 129 -15.26 1.16 -16.08
CA GLU A 129 -15.79 2.47 -15.70
C GLU A 129 -14.71 3.44 -15.18
N GLN A 130 -13.80 2.95 -14.33
CA GLN A 130 -12.71 3.79 -13.81
C GLN A 130 -11.71 4.16 -14.90
N ARG A 131 -11.36 3.22 -15.81
CA ARG A 131 -10.51 3.54 -16.97
C ARG A 131 -11.14 4.60 -17.85
N GLU A 132 -12.43 4.49 -18.15
CA GLU A 132 -13.22 5.49 -18.89
C GLU A 132 -13.18 6.87 -18.21
N LYS A 133 -13.46 6.94 -16.91
CA LYS A 133 -13.43 8.19 -16.13
C LYS A 133 -12.05 8.84 -16.16
N ILE A 134 -10.99 8.07 -15.87
CA ILE A 134 -9.62 8.59 -15.86
C ILE A 134 -9.23 9.09 -17.25
N ASN A 135 -9.50 8.32 -18.31
CA ASN A 135 -9.24 8.75 -19.68
C ASN A 135 -9.98 10.03 -20.03
N THR A 136 -11.26 10.12 -19.72
CA THR A 136 -12.07 11.31 -19.99
C THR A 136 -11.47 12.53 -19.30
N TYR A 137 -11.10 12.42 -18.02
CA TYR A 137 -10.49 13.52 -17.29
C TYR A 137 -9.10 13.89 -17.78
N VAL A 138 -8.25 12.92 -18.12
CA VAL A 138 -6.92 13.19 -18.67
C VAL A 138 -7.03 13.90 -20.03
N ASN A 139 -7.90 13.40 -20.91
CA ASN A 139 -8.08 13.99 -22.24
C ASN A 139 -8.79 15.35 -22.20
N LYS A 140 -9.56 15.66 -21.16
CA LYS A 140 -10.11 17.01 -20.91
C LYS A 140 -9.07 17.95 -20.30
N GLY A 141 -8.40 17.52 -19.22
CA GLY A 141 -7.54 18.37 -18.41
C GLY A 141 -6.25 18.76 -19.11
N ILE A 142 -5.60 17.82 -19.79
CA ILE A 142 -4.34 18.10 -20.48
C ILE A 142 -4.50 19.26 -21.49
N PRO A 143 -5.50 19.27 -22.39
CA PRO A 143 -5.75 20.40 -23.29
C PRO A 143 -6.09 21.72 -22.60
N GLU A 144 -6.91 21.70 -21.55
CA GLU A 144 -7.43 22.90 -20.85
C GLU A 144 -6.30 23.81 -20.34
N ARG A 145 -5.29 23.24 -19.68
CA ARG A 145 -4.19 24.00 -19.07
C ARG A 145 -3.00 24.20 -20.01
N MET A 146 -2.80 23.30 -20.98
CA MET A 146 -1.69 23.37 -21.92
C MET A 146 -1.99 24.26 -23.13
N SER A 147 -3.18 24.87 -23.23
CA SER A 147 -3.57 25.89 -24.21
C SER A 147 -3.04 25.60 -25.63
N ASN A 148 -3.33 24.41 -26.16
CA ASN A 148 -2.92 23.97 -27.50
C ASN A 148 -1.40 23.76 -27.70
N SER A 149 -0.57 23.70 -26.65
CA SER A 149 0.86 23.41 -26.79
C SER A 149 1.18 21.94 -27.07
N ILE A 150 0.30 21.02 -26.69
CA ILE A 150 0.43 19.60 -27.07
C ILE A 150 -0.07 19.43 -28.50
N ILE A 151 0.78 18.81 -29.32
CA ILE A 151 0.51 18.50 -30.72
C ILE A 151 0.56 16.98 -30.87
N ARG A 152 -0.60 16.40 -31.25
CA ARG A 152 -0.77 14.95 -31.42
C ARG A 152 -0.60 14.55 -32.87
N TYR A 153 -0.19 13.32 -33.14
CA TYR A 153 -0.15 12.81 -34.51
C TYR A 153 -1.55 12.87 -35.16
N GLY A 154 -1.63 13.31 -36.41
CA GLY A 154 -2.89 13.52 -37.15
C GLY A 154 -3.62 14.83 -36.84
N ASP A 155 -3.10 15.67 -35.95
CA ASP A 155 -3.48 17.08 -35.87
C ASP A 155 -2.87 17.84 -37.05
N GLU A 156 -3.59 18.78 -37.68
CA GLU A 156 -3.06 19.62 -38.77
C GLU A 156 -1.79 20.39 -38.38
N ARG A 157 -1.61 20.65 -37.09
CA ARG A 157 -0.45 21.33 -36.53
C ARG A 157 0.76 20.41 -36.40
N PHE A 158 0.57 19.09 -36.49
CA PHE A 158 1.66 18.13 -36.45
C PHE A 158 2.42 18.16 -37.77
N LYS A 159 3.53 18.91 -37.78
CA LYS A 159 4.46 18.97 -38.90
C LYS A 159 5.75 18.27 -38.55
N ILE A 160 6.19 17.35 -39.41
CA ILE A 160 7.50 16.71 -39.29
C ILE A 160 8.58 17.75 -39.61
N THR A 161 9.09 18.40 -38.57
CA THR A 161 10.18 19.37 -38.69
C THR A 161 11.55 18.68 -38.69
N ASP A 162 12.59 19.35 -39.17
CA ASP A 162 13.98 18.87 -39.08
C ASP A 162 14.41 18.56 -37.65
N LYS A 163 13.85 19.28 -36.68
CA LYS A 163 14.11 19.05 -35.25
C LYS A 163 13.52 17.71 -34.80
N ILE A 164 12.30 17.38 -35.21
CA ILE A 164 11.68 16.08 -34.91
C ILE A 164 12.46 14.95 -35.59
N ARG A 165 12.79 15.10 -36.89
CA ARG A 165 13.60 14.10 -37.62
C ARG A 165 14.95 13.86 -36.95
N ARG A 166 15.66 14.93 -36.58
CA ARG A 166 16.97 14.85 -35.91
C ARG A 166 16.85 14.18 -34.55
N TYR A 167 15.88 14.58 -33.73
CA TYR A 167 15.65 13.97 -32.42
C TYR A 167 15.32 12.49 -32.56
N PHE A 168 14.43 12.14 -33.50
CA PHE A 168 14.11 10.76 -33.80
C PHE A 168 15.36 9.96 -34.17
N LYS A 169 16.15 10.41 -35.15
CA LYS A 169 17.34 9.70 -35.64
C LYS A 169 18.43 9.47 -34.59
N HIS A 170 18.64 10.43 -33.68
CA HIS A 170 19.73 10.35 -32.71
C HIS A 170 19.32 9.80 -31.33
N GLU A 171 18.07 10.05 -30.90
CA GLU A 171 17.64 9.74 -29.53
C GLU A 171 16.62 8.59 -29.46
N ILE A 172 15.85 8.34 -30.53
CA ILE A 172 14.77 7.35 -30.53
C ILE A 172 15.12 6.14 -31.40
N PHE A 173 15.44 6.35 -32.68
CA PHE A 173 15.69 5.27 -33.65
C PHE A 173 16.76 4.25 -33.19
N PRO A 174 17.90 4.64 -32.58
CA PRO A 174 18.95 3.69 -32.18
C PRO A 174 18.53 2.64 -31.14
N ILE A 175 17.41 2.87 -30.44
CA ILE A 175 16.89 2.00 -29.38
C ILE A 175 15.60 1.29 -29.79
N LEU A 176 15.10 1.53 -31.00
CA LEU A 176 13.93 0.86 -31.54
C LEU A 176 14.35 -0.38 -32.34
N THR A 177 13.76 -1.53 -32.00
CA THR A 177 13.99 -2.79 -32.72
C THR A 177 12.64 -3.38 -33.14
N PRO A 178 12.27 -3.35 -34.43
CA PRO A 178 11.09 -4.03 -34.92
C PRO A 178 11.24 -5.56 -34.85
N ILE A 179 10.26 -6.24 -34.26
CA ILE A 179 10.25 -7.69 -34.05
C ILE A 179 9.17 -8.32 -34.94
N SER A 180 9.59 -8.89 -36.07
CA SER A 180 8.69 -9.59 -37.00
C SER A 180 8.30 -10.98 -36.49
N LEU A 181 7.01 -11.30 -36.57
CA LEU A 181 6.42 -12.61 -36.29
C LEU A 181 6.55 -13.50 -37.54
N GLY A 182 7.60 -14.32 -37.57
CA GLY A 182 7.76 -15.41 -38.53
C GLY A 182 7.00 -16.68 -38.09
N SER A 183 7.00 -17.72 -38.94
CA SER A 183 6.33 -19.00 -38.66
C SER A 183 6.83 -19.73 -37.40
N ASN A 184 8.07 -19.47 -36.98
CA ASN A 184 8.73 -20.11 -35.82
C ASN A 184 9.19 -19.11 -34.74
N LYS A 185 8.72 -17.84 -34.76
CA LYS A 185 9.15 -16.84 -33.78
C LYS A 185 8.11 -16.67 -32.68
N GLU A 186 8.60 -16.72 -31.43
CA GLU A 186 7.80 -16.45 -30.24
C GLU A 186 7.44 -14.96 -30.12
N VAL A 187 6.35 -14.69 -29.42
CA VAL A 187 5.94 -13.33 -29.05
C VAL A 187 7.04 -12.69 -28.18
N PRO A 188 7.44 -11.43 -28.41
CA PRO A 188 8.47 -10.80 -27.58
C PRO A 188 8.01 -10.64 -26.13
N LYS A 189 8.97 -10.62 -25.20
CA LYS A 189 8.69 -10.28 -23.80
C LYS A 189 8.30 -8.81 -23.68
N PHE A 190 7.35 -8.50 -22.81
CA PHE A 190 6.87 -7.14 -22.57
C PHE A 190 7.14 -6.68 -21.12
N ASN A 191 7.41 -5.39 -20.96
CA ASN A 191 7.47 -4.72 -19.66
C ASN A 191 6.17 -3.96 -19.37
N ASP A 192 5.77 -3.88 -18.09
CA ASP A 192 4.47 -3.31 -17.68
C ASP A 192 4.30 -1.81 -17.96
N ASN A 193 5.39 -1.07 -18.09
CA ASN A 193 5.37 0.39 -18.30
C ASN A 193 5.66 0.81 -19.74
N ASP A 194 6.00 -0.14 -20.61
CA ASP A 194 6.31 0.13 -22.02
C ASP A 194 5.01 0.30 -22.82
N VAL A 195 5.08 1.13 -23.85
CA VAL A 195 4.00 1.27 -24.83
C VAL A 195 4.45 0.61 -26.12
N ASN A 196 3.56 -0.11 -26.78
CA ASN A 196 3.91 -1.03 -27.85
C ASN A 196 3.04 -0.76 -29.07
N PHE A 197 3.61 -0.89 -30.25
CA PHE A 197 2.86 -0.99 -31.50
C PHE A 197 2.78 -2.43 -31.95
N PHE A 198 1.59 -2.84 -32.41
CA PHE A 198 1.40 -4.06 -33.19
C PHE A 198 1.01 -3.65 -34.59
N ILE A 199 1.83 -4.03 -35.57
CA ILE A 199 1.84 -3.49 -36.93
C ILE A 199 1.62 -4.64 -37.91
N ARG A 200 0.77 -4.41 -38.91
CA ARG A 200 0.54 -5.32 -40.03
C ARG A 200 1.15 -4.72 -41.29
N LEU A 201 2.10 -5.43 -41.87
CA LEU A 201 2.77 -5.08 -43.12
C LEU A 201 2.17 -5.89 -44.26
N ALA A 202 1.98 -5.22 -45.40
CA ALA A 202 1.55 -5.87 -46.64
C ALA A 202 2.58 -6.91 -47.08
N SER A 203 2.10 -7.92 -47.79
CA SER A 203 3.00 -8.84 -48.47
C SER A 203 3.57 -8.19 -49.72
N ASN A 204 4.88 -8.33 -49.93
CA ASN A 204 5.55 -7.91 -51.17
C ASN A 204 5.40 -8.94 -52.31
N GLN A 205 4.66 -10.04 -52.10
CA GLN A 205 4.41 -11.11 -53.08
C GLN A 205 2.93 -11.56 -53.07
N GLU A 206 2.34 -11.73 -54.26
CA GLU A 206 0.99 -12.32 -54.40
C GLU A 206 0.95 -13.73 -53.81
N GLY A 207 -0.06 -14.02 -52.98
CA GLY A 207 -0.26 -15.33 -52.33
C GLY A 207 0.50 -15.54 -51.01
N VAL A 208 1.37 -14.61 -50.59
CA VAL A 208 2.07 -14.68 -49.29
C VAL A 208 1.28 -13.95 -48.21
N LYS A 209 1.23 -14.52 -46.99
CA LYS A 209 0.48 -13.97 -45.85
C LYS A 209 1.11 -12.65 -45.37
N ALA A 210 0.26 -11.71 -44.93
CA ALA A 210 0.69 -10.47 -44.28
C ALA A 210 1.66 -10.74 -43.12
N THR A 211 2.66 -9.88 -42.98
CA THR A 211 3.67 -9.97 -41.91
C THR A 211 3.22 -9.11 -40.73
N TYR A 212 3.33 -9.64 -39.52
CA TYR A 212 3.01 -8.90 -38.30
C TYR A 212 4.29 -8.56 -37.55
N CYS A 213 4.36 -7.35 -36.98
CA CYS A 213 5.52 -6.85 -36.28
C CYS A 213 5.12 -6.23 -34.94
N PHE A 214 5.93 -6.44 -33.91
CA PHE A 214 5.89 -5.67 -32.68
C PHE A 214 6.98 -4.60 -32.71
N LEU A 215 6.65 -3.40 -32.23
CA LEU A 215 7.63 -2.33 -32.01
C LEU A 215 7.41 -1.78 -30.59
N GLN A 216 8.39 -1.99 -29.72
CA GLN A 216 8.31 -1.59 -28.32
C GLN A 216 8.93 -0.20 -28.15
N ILE A 217 8.27 0.68 -27.39
CA ILE A 217 8.82 1.97 -26.96
C ILE A 217 9.19 1.84 -25.48
N PRO A 218 10.49 1.70 -25.16
CA PRO A 218 10.92 1.50 -23.79
C PRO A 218 10.64 2.71 -22.90
N HIS A 219 10.21 2.48 -21.66
CA HIS A 219 9.92 3.54 -20.68
C HIS A 219 11.11 4.44 -20.32
N GLN A 220 12.35 4.05 -20.66
CA GLN A 220 13.55 4.87 -20.49
C GLN A 220 13.53 6.12 -21.39
N ILE A 221 12.79 6.09 -22.50
CA ILE A 221 12.59 7.28 -23.34
C ILE A 221 11.61 8.21 -22.64
N PRO A 222 11.92 9.52 -22.53
CA PRO A 222 10.93 10.50 -22.12
C PRO A 222 9.70 10.41 -23.02
N ARG A 223 8.56 10.05 -22.42
CA ARG A 223 7.30 9.84 -23.12
C ARG A 223 6.73 11.13 -23.68
N ILE A 224 7.02 12.27 -23.05
CA ILE A 224 6.66 13.58 -23.55
C ILE A 224 7.91 14.40 -23.79
N ILE A 225 8.05 14.87 -25.03
CA ILE A 225 9.23 15.56 -25.53
C ILE A 225 8.84 17.01 -25.84
N ARG A 226 9.54 17.95 -25.21
CA ARG A 226 9.35 19.39 -25.45
C ARG A 226 10.22 19.85 -26.61
N MET A 227 9.61 20.45 -27.63
CA MET A 227 10.31 21.11 -28.73
C MET A 227 9.83 22.55 -28.87
N GLY A 228 10.62 23.48 -28.34
CA GLY A 228 10.25 24.90 -28.31
C GLY A 228 9.08 25.14 -27.36
N LYS A 229 7.98 25.66 -27.88
CA LYS A 229 6.72 25.87 -27.14
C LYS A 229 5.75 24.68 -27.21
N HIS A 230 6.08 23.65 -27.99
CA HIS A 230 5.21 22.50 -28.22
C HIS A 230 5.69 21.24 -27.50
N TYR A 231 4.75 20.35 -27.22
CA TYR A 231 4.96 19.06 -26.59
C TYR A 231 4.41 17.95 -27.47
N TYR A 232 5.18 16.87 -27.59
CA TYR A 232 4.88 15.73 -28.44
C TYR A 232 4.99 14.46 -27.62
N PHE A 233 4.10 13.50 -27.85
CA PHE A 233 4.25 12.16 -27.31
C PHE A 233 5.28 11.37 -28.13
N VAL A 234 6.07 10.54 -27.48
CA VAL A 234 7.08 9.70 -28.16
C VAL A 234 6.40 8.75 -29.14
N GLU A 235 5.26 8.16 -28.78
CA GLU A 235 4.47 7.30 -29.66
C GLU A 235 3.95 8.01 -30.91
N ASP A 236 3.69 9.33 -30.81
CA ASP A 236 3.27 10.16 -31.93
C ASP A 236 4.45 10.46 -32.87
N ILE A 237 5.63 10.72 -32.31
CA ILE A 237 6.86 10.88 -33.09
C ILE A 237 7.21 9.57 -33.80
N VAL A 238 7.16 8.44 -33.10
CA VAL A 238 7.48 7.12 -33.65
C VAL A 238 6.54 6.74 -34.79
N ARG A 239 5.22 6.87 -34.62
CA ARG A 239 4.27 6.56 -35.72
C ARG A 239 4.41 7.48 -36.91
N SER A 240 4.81 8.75 -36.70
CA SER A 240 5.09 9.68 -37.81
C SER A 240 6.34 9.33 -38.61
N MET A 241 7.19 8.44 -38.10
CA MET A 241 8.46 8.02 -38.71
C MET A 241 8.45 6.54 -39.10
N PHE A 242 7.27 5.92 -39.18
CA PHE A 242 7.17 4.52 -39.57
C PHE A 242 7.82 4.22 -40.92
N ASP A 243 7.76 5.14 -41.88
CA ASP A 243 8.42 4.99 -43.17
C ASP A 243 9.95 4.88 -43.04
N GLU A 244 10.56 5.55 -42.06
CA GLU A 244 12.01 5.45 -41.79
C GLU A 244 12.37 4.15 -41.06
N ILE A 245 11.42 3.55 -40.32
CA ILE A 245 11.60 2.30 -39.56
C ILE A 245 11.39 1.08 -40.45
N PHE A 246 10.33 1.08 -41.26
CA PHE A 246 9.90 -0.01 -42.11
C PHE A 246 10.21 0.28 -43.58
N ASN A 247 11.46 0.65 -43.86
CA ASN A 247 11.93 0.96 -45.21
C ASN A 247 11.53 -0.15 -46.19
N ASN A 248 10.91 0.23 -47.32
CA ASN A 248 10.45 -0.68 -48.39
C ASN A 248 9.33 -1.67 -47.99
N SER A 249 8.57 -1.38 -46.93
CA SER A 249 7.36 -2.13 -46.57
C SER A 249 6.14 -1.22 -46.59
N ILE A 250 4.99 -1.73 -47.02
CA ILE A 250 3.72 -1.01 -46.93
C ILE A 250 3.05 -1.38 -45.61
N ILE A 251 2.71 -0.39 -44.79
CA ILE A 251 1.97 -0.60 -43.54
C ILE A 251 0.48 -0.61 -43.86
N GLU A 252 -0.18 -1.74 -43.64
CA GLU A 252 -1.62 -1.90 -43.86
C GLU A 252 -2.42 -1.39 -42.66
N ASP A 253 -1.96 -1.69 -41.44
CA ASP A 253 -2.64 -1.33 -40.21
C ASP A 253 -1.68 -1.35 -39.01
N TYR A 254 -2.01 -0.63 -37.95
CA TYR A 254 -1.29 -0.71 -36.68
C TYR A 254 -2.18 -0.34 -35.49
N MET A 255 -1.85 -0.85 -34.31
CA MET A 255 -2.45 -0.40 -33.05
C MET A 255 -1.37 -0.09 -32.01
N LEU A 256 -1.62 0.94 -31.22
CA LEU A 256 -0.88 1.20 -29.98
C LEU A 256 -1.54 0.43 -28.85
N PHE A 257 -0.75 -0.25 -28.02
CA PHE A 257 -1.24 -0.98 -26.87
C PHE A 257 -0.26 -0.96 -25.71
N LYS A 258 -0.79 -1.22 -24.52
CA LYS A 258 -0.01 -1.49 -23.31
C LYS A 258 -0.50 -2.80 -22.70
N VAL A 259 0.45 -3.55 -22.17
CA VAL A 259 0.18 -4.79 -21.44
C VAL A 259 0.16 -4.55 -19.94
N ILE A 260 -0.63 -5.35 -19.24
CA ILE A 260 -0.54 -5.49 -17.79
C ILE A 260 -0.38 -6.97 -17.53
N LYS A 261 0.72 -7.32 -16.86
CA LYS A 261 0.99 -8.69 -16.47
C LYS A 261 0.46 -8.98 -15.09
N GLU A 262 0.09 -10.23 -14.87
CA GLU A 262 -0.15 -10.70 -13.51
C GLU A 262 1.15 -10.65 -12.71
N CYS A 263 1.02 -10.49 -11.40
CA CYS A 263 2.12 -10.55 -10.47
C CYS A 263 1.94 -11.80 -9.61
N ASP A 264 2.35 -12.94 -10.17
CA ASP A 264 2.54 -14.15 -9.37
C ASP A 264 3.97 -14.20 -8.85
N ALA A 265 4.12 -14.44 -7.56
CA ALA A 265 5.40 -14.68 -6.91
C ALA A 265 5.16 -15.10 -5.47
N GLU A 266 4.83 -16.38 -5.26
CA GLU A 266 5.33 -17.08 -4.09
C GLU A 266 6.76 -17.54 -4.38
N VAL A 267 7.63 -17.32 -3.41
CA VAL A 267 9.06 -17.68 -3.52
C VAL A 267 9.18 -19.12 -3.10
N ASP A 268 10.01 -19.89 -3.79
CA ASP A 268 10.32 -21.26 -3.39
C ASP A 268 10.85 -21.26 -1.94
N HIS A 269 10.39 -22.18 -1.11
CA HIS A 269 10.72 -22.30 0.31
C HIS A 269 11.77 -23.37 0.59
N ASP A 270 12.41 -23.94 -0.44
CA ASP A 270 13.52 -24.88 -0.26
C ASP A 270 14.71 -24.25 0.49
N ASP A 271 14.95 -24.72 1.71
CA ASP A 271 16.05 -24.32 2.60
C ASP A 271 17.44 -24.67 2.05
N ASN A 272 17.52 -25.52 1.02
CA ASN A 272 18.78 -25.86 0.36
C ASN A 272 19.25 -24.79 -0.63
N ILE A 273 18.41 -23.81 -0.95
CA ILE A 273 18.72 -22.75 -1.93
C ILE A 273 19.06 -21.46 -1.20
N SER A 274 20.16 -20.81 -1.59
CA SER A 274 20.52 -19.52 -1.00
C SER A 274 19.41 -18.49 -1.22
N ILE A 275 19.23 -17.62 -0.24
CA ILE A 275 18.24 -16.53 -0.29
C ILE A 275 18.40 -15.65 -1.54
N ILE A 276 19.64 -15.37 -1.93
CA ILE A 276 19.94 -14.58 -3.11
C ILE A 276 19.43 -15.29 -4.37
N ASP A 277 19.66 -16.61 -4.45
CA ASP A 277 19.19 -17.42 -5.57
C ASP A 277 17.65 -17.55 -5.60
N ARG A 278 17.02 -17.68 -4.42
CA ARG A 278 15.54 -17.67 -4.29
C ARG A 278 14.96 -16.35 -4.82
N VAL A 279 15.56 -15.21 -4.49
CA VAL A 279 15.15 -13.89 -4.99
C VAL A 279 15.41 -13.75 -6.50
N ASN A 280 16.53 -14.28 -7.01
CA ASN A 280 16.81 -14.30 -8.45
C ASN A 280 15.77 -15.13 -9.23
N ASN A 281 15.35 -16.28 -8.69
CA ASN A 281 14.32 -17.12 -9.31
C ASN A 281 12.98 -16.38 -9.45
N VAL A 282 12.62 -15.55 -8.48
CA VAL A 282 11.41 -14.69 -8.53
C VAL A 282 11.52 -13.64 -9.63
N LEU A 283 12.70 -13.04 -9.80
CA LEU A 283 12.94 -12.06 -10.86
C LEU A 283 12.81 -12.69 -12.25
N VAL A 284 13.32 -13.92 -12.43
CA VAL A 284 13.18 -14.67 -13.68
C VAL A 284 11.71 -15.01 -13.95
N LYS A 285 11.00 -15.57 -12.95
CA LYS A 285 9.56 -15.89 -13.07
C LYS A 285 8.73 -14.67 -13.47
N ARG A 286 9.02 -13.48 -12.92
CA ARG A 286 8.33 -12.23 -13.31
C ARG A 286 8.48 -11.84 -14.78
N GLU A 287 9.60 -12.19 -15.41
CA GLU A 287 9.75 -11.98 -16.85
C GLU A 287 8.85 -12.91 -17.67
N GLU A 288 8.40 -14.02 -17.07
CA GLU A 288 7.57 -15.06 -17.68
C GLU A 288 6.08 -14.95 -17.32
N ASN A 289 5.70 -14.05 -16.39
CA ASN A 289 4.31 -13.85 -15.98
C ASN A 289 3.38 -13.56 -17.16
N ASN A 290 2.18 -14.14 -17.11
CA ASN A 290 1.21 -13.99 -18.20
C ASN A 290 0.66 -12.56 -18.28
N ILE A 291 0.27 -12.17 -19.48
CA ILE A 291 -0.44 -10.92 -19.73
C ILE A 291 -1.90 -11.15 -19.35
N ILE A 292 -2.43 -10.36 -18.42
CA ILE A 292 -3.79 -10.51 -17.88
C ILE A 292 -4.75 -9.44 -18.39
N TYR A 293 -4.24 -8.30 -18.88
CA TYR A 293 -5.08 -7.19 -19.32
C TYR A 293 -4.38 -6.34 -20.39
N LEU A 294 -5.17 -5.76 -21.30
CA LEU A 294 -4.67 -4.90 -22.38
C LEU A 294 -5.39 -3.56 -22.42
N ASP A 295 -4.62 -2.49 -22.56
CA ASP A 295 -5.11 -1.19 -23.02
C ASP A 295 -4.78 -1.05 -24.50
N VAL A 296 -5.77 -0.75 -25.34
CA VAL A 296 -5.58 -0.66 -26.78
C VAL A 296 -6.18 0.65 -27.32
N GLU A 297 -5.40 1.41 -28.08
CA GLU A 297 -5.91 2.54 -28.88
C GLU A 297 -6.81 2.00 -30.00
N MET A 298 -8.08 2.40 -30.03
CA MET A 298 -8.93 2.16 -31.19
C MET A 298 -8.69 3.24 -32.25
N ASN A 299 -8.29 2.80 -33.44
CA ASN A 299 -8.26 3.68 -34.60
C ASN A 299 -9.69 3.91 -35.09
N THR A 300 -10.13 5.17 -35.11
CA THR A 300 -11.50 5.56 -35.47
C THR A 300 -11.76 5.56 -36.97
N ASP A 301 -10.71 5.50 -37.79
CA ASP A 301 -10.82 5.69 -39.24
C ASP A 301 -11.30 4.40 -39.96
N ASP A 302 -11.07 3.23 -39.38
CA ASP A 302 -11.64 1.94 -39.84
C ASP A 302 -11.83 0.94 -38.69
N LEU A 303 -13.06 0.86 -38.19
CA LEU A 303 -13.47 -0.04 -37.09
C LEU A 303 -13.36 -1.52 -37.47
N SER A 304 -13.53 -1.86 -38.75
CA SER A 304 -13.56 -3.25 -39.21
C SER A 304 -12.15 -3.85 -39.24
N THR A 305 -11.17 -3.12 -39.76
CA THR A 305 -9.77 -3.53 -39.82
C THR A 305 -9.14 -3.58 -38.42
N SER A 306 -9.44 -2.58 -37.58
CA SER A 306 -9.04 -2.53 -36.16
C SER A 306 -9.52 -3.76 -35.38
N SER A 307 -10.73 -4.26 -35.67
CA SER A 307 -11.28 -5.44 -34.99
C SER A 307 -10.55 -6.75 -35.33
N SER A 308 -10.08 -6.90 -36.57
CA SER A 308 -9.33 -8.07 -37.03
C SER A 308 -7.92 -8.09 -36.46
N LEU A 309 -7.23 -6.95 -36.50
CA LEU A 309 -5.90 -6.81 -35.91
C LEU A 309 -5.94 -7.06 -34.40
N LEU A 310 -6.97 -6.56 -33.72
CA LEU A 310 -7.16 -6.79 -32.28
C LEU A 310 -7.41 -8.25 -31.94
N LYS A 311 -8.26 -8.94 -32.72
CA LYS A 311 -8.48 -10.39 -32.55
C LYS A 311 -7.20 -11.20 -32.74
N LYS A 312 -6.33 -10.77 -33.67
CA LYS A 312 -5.02 -11.39 -33.87
C LYS A 312 -4.09 -11.13 -32.67
N LEU A 313 -4.04 -9.89 -32.17
CA LEU A 313 -3.25 -9.53 -31.01
C LEU A 313 -3.67 -10.31 -29.76
N THR A 314 -4.96 -10.32 -29.41
CA THR A 314 -5.45 -11.02 -28.21
C THR A 314 -5.19 -12.52 -28.28
N LYS A 315 -5.32 -13.13 -29.47
CA LYS A 315 -4.98 -14.55 -29.68
C LYS A 315 -3.48 -14.82 -29.49
N LEU A 316 -2.61 -13.93 -29.98
CA LEU A 316 -1.15 -14.07 -29.82
C LEU A 316 -0.72 -13.91 -28.36
N LEU A 317 -1.30 -12.93 -27.66
CA LEU A 317 -0.98 -12.63 -26.27
C LEU A 317 -1.74 -13.51 -25.26
N LYS A 318 -2.66 -14.36 -25.73
CA LYS A 318 -3.54 -15.22 -24.92
C LYS A 318 -4.39 -14.45 -23.90
N VAL A 319 -4.88 -13.27 -24.28
CA VAL A 319 -5.72 -12.41 -23.42
C VAL A 319 -7.20 -12.53 -23.82
N GLU A 320 -8.08 -12.67 -22.84
CA GLU A 320 -9.52 -12.72 -23.10
C GLU A 320 -10.05 -11.39 -23.61
N ARG A 321 -11.02 -11.42 -24.54
CA ARG A 321 -11.56 -10.18 -25.14
C ARG A 321 -12.17 -9.22 -24.11
N LYS A 322 -12.74 -9.76 -23.02
CA LYS A 322 -13.33 -9.00 -21.91
C LYS A 322 -12.28 -8.32 -21.02
N HIS A 323 -11.00 -8.71 -21.09
CA HIS A 323 -9.86 -8.05 -20.41
C HIS A 323 -9.16 -7.03 -21.30
N VAL A 324 -9.78 -6.63 -22.41
CA VAL A 324 -9.28 -5.59 -23.28
C VAL A 324 -10.10 -4.34 -23.07
N TYR A 325 -9.44 -3.29 -22.61
CA TYR A 325 -10.01 -1.97 -22.56
C TYR A 325 -9.62 -1.17 -23.82
N THR A 326 -10.62 -0.78 -24.60
CA THR A 326 -10.44 -0.01 -25.83
C THR A 326 -10.57 1.48 -25.57
N ILE A 327 -9.55 2.23 -25.97
CA ILE A 327 -9.44 3.66 -25.73
C ILE A 327 -9.82 4.40 -27.01
N ASN A 328 -10.89 5.20 -26.95
CA ASN A 328 -11.37 6.03 -28.07
C ASN A 328 -10.56 7.34 -28.24
N THR A 329 -9.36 7.39 -27.67
CA THR A 329 -8.45 8.54 -27.69
C THR A 329 -7.03 8.04 -27.96
N LYS A 330 -6.16 8.93 -28.44
CA LYS A 330 -4.79 8.56 -28.84
C LYS A 330 -3.85 8.27 -27.65
N THR A 331 -4.35 8.19 -26.42
CA THR A 331 -3.56 8.23 -25.18
C THR A 331 -3.64 6.90 -24.44
N VAL A 332 -2.71 5.98 -24.69
CA VAL A 332 -2.62 4.68 -23.99
C VAL A 332 -1.82 4.82 -22.68
N GLY A 333 -1.93 3.93 -21.70
CA GLY A 333 -0.96 3.85 -20.59
C GLY A 333 -0.85 5.09 -19.69
N LEU A 334 -1.97 5.55 -19.14
CA LEU A 334 -2.08 6.78 -18.32
C LEU A 334 -1.12 6.85 -17.13
N ARG A 335 -0.72 5.71 -16.55
CA ARG A 335 0.27 5.60 -15.47
C ARG A 335 1.59 6.30 -15.81
N THR A 336 2.15 6.03 -16.98
CA THR A 336 3.44 6.59 -17.40
C THR A 336 3.33 8.08 -17.67
N ILE A 337 2.17 8.55 -18.14
CA ILE A 337 1.91 9.97 -18.35
C ILE A 337 2.06 10.68 -17.04
N ALA A 338 1.30 10.35 -16.00
CA ALA A 338 1.38 11.10 -14.76
C ALA A 338 2.74 11.01 -14.06
N HIS A 339 3.38 9.83 -14.03
CA HIS A 339 4.72 9.70 -13.44
C HIS A 339 5.76 10.59 -14.11
N GLN A 340 5.72 10.73 -15.43
CA GLN A 340 6.66 11.57 -16.16
C GLN A 340 6.22 13.04 -16.26
N TYR A 341 4.91 13.32 -16.32
CA TYR A 341 4.32 14.67 -16.34
C TYR A 341 4.72 15.46 -15.09
N LEU A 342 4.81 14.79 -13.95
CA LEU A 342 5.03 15.41 -12.64
C LEU A 342 6.51 15.44 -12.21
N LYS A 343 7.31 14.45 -12.66
CA LYS A 343 8.72 14.33 -12.25
C LYS A 343 9.71 14.95 -13.24
N SER A 344 9.34 15.12 -14.51
CA SER A 344 10.29 15.58 -15.52
C SER A 344 10.58 17.09 -15.39
N LYS A 345 11.88 17.42 -15.35
CA LYS A 345 12.41 18.80 -15.24
C LYS A 345 11.91 19.80 -16.30
N PRO A 346 11.52 19.44 -17.55
CA PRO A 346 10.94 20.42 -18.47
C PRO A 346 9.54 20.89 -18.07
N PHE A 347 8.75 20.07 -17.36
CA PHE A 347 7.40 20.42 -16.88
C PHE A 347 7.43 21.09 -15.51
N ARG A 348 8.38 20.71 -14.64
CA ARG A 348 8.65 21.44 -13.41
C ARG A 348 9.06 22.90 -13.70
N LYS A 349 9.69 23.18 -14.85
CA LYS A 349 10.09 24.52 -15.30
C LYS A 349 9.05 25.30 -16.13
N VAL A 350 7.85 24.75 -16.40
CA VAL A 350 6.74 25.56 -16.96
C VAL A 350 6.09 26.32 -15.80
N TYR A 351 6.88 27.20 -15.19
CA TYR A 351 6.41 28.15 -14.20
C TYR A 351 5.77 29.30 -14.97
N ILE A 352 4.44 29.34 -14.97
CA ILE A 352 3.69 30.59 -15.16
C ILE A 352 3.10 30.90 -13.78
N ASP A 353 3.24 32.15 -13.35
CA ASP A 353 2.82 32.67 -12.04
C ASP A 353 1.44 32.20 -11.56
N GLY A 354 1.33 31.93 -10.24
CA GLY A 354 0.06 31.79 -9.51
C GLY A 354 -0.58 30.39 -9.51
N ASP A 355 -0.88 29.85 -8.31
CA ASP A 355 -1.81 28.73 -8.03
C ASP A 355 -1.60 27.41 -8.81
N VAL A 356 -0.36 26.95 -8.93
CA VAL A 356 -0.02 25.76 -9.73
C VAL A 356 0.12 24.48 -8.90
N LEU A 357 0.61 24.58 -7.65
CA LEU A 357 0.85 23.44 -6.75
C LEU A 357 0.42 23.77 -5.32
N TRP A 358 0.21 22.75 -4.47
CA TRP A 358 0.05 22.97 -3.02
C TRP A 358 1.22 23.79 -2.49
N THR A 359 0.94 24.75 -1.60
CA THR A 359 1.98 25.54 -0.94
C THR A 359 3.01 24.61 -0.31
N SER A 360 4.28 24.79 -0.68
CA SER A 360 5.38 24.03 -0.11
C SER A 360 5.39 24.24 1.41
N PHE A 361 5.59 23.16 2.17
CA PHE A 361 5.85 23.23 3.60
C PHE A 361 7.17 22.50 3.86
N LYS A 362 7.95 23.00 4.82
CA LYS A 362 9.18 22.35 5.26
C LYS A 362 8.86 21.58 6.54
N PRO A 363 9.09 20.25 6.59
CA PRO A 363 9.00 19.49 7.83
C PRO A 363 9.89 20.14 8.91
N LYS A 364 9.38 20.21 10.14
CA LYS A 364 10.09 20.83 11.26
C LYS A 364 10.70 19.79 12.20
N LEU A 365 11.83 20.12 12.80
CA LEU A 365 12.34 19.34 13.93
C LEU A 365 11.41 19.56 15.14
N PRO A 366 11.21 18.55 16.00
CA PRO A 366 10.42 18.71 17.21
C PRO A 366 11.03 19.80 18.11
N SER A 367 10.18 20.66 18.66
CA SER A 367 10.60 21.74 19.57
C SER A 367 11.24 21.21 20.84
N GLU A 368 10.81 20.02 21.26
CA GLU A 368 11.26 19.27 22.41
C GLU A 368 12.76 18.95 22.36
N LEU A 369 13.36 18.92 21.17
CA LEU A 369 14.79 18.65 20.98
C LEU A 369 15.62 19.91 20.69
N MET A 370 15.06 21.12 20.72
CA MET A 370 15.82 22.33 20.35
C MET A 370 16.88 22.73 21.38
N ASP A 371 16.60 22.50 22.67
CA ASP A 371 17.48 22.86 23.77
C ASP A 371 18.36 21.67 24.25
N GLU A 372 18.19 20.51 23.64
CA GLU A 372 18.82 19.25 24.03
C GLU A 372 20.12 19.00 23.26
N THR A 373 21.14 18.50 23.95
CA THR A 373 22.44 18.15 23.35
C THR A 373 22.41 16.82 22.60
N SER A 374 21.50 15.93 22.99
CA SER A 374 21.38 14.56 22.50
C SER A 374 19.92 14.15 22.53
N ILE A 375 19.49 13.34 21.56
CA ILE A 375 18.16 12.73 21.65
C ILE A 375 18.04 11.74 22.81
N PHE A 376 19.15 11.12 23.24
CA PHE A 376 19.15 10.18 24.36
C PHE A 376 18.98 10.90 25.69
N ASP A 377 19.51 12.12 25.83
CA ASP A 377 19.34 12.95 27.03
C ASP A 377 17.85 13.28 27.24
N TYR A 378 17.15 13.72 26.18
CA TYR A 378 15.69 13.90 26.23
C TYR A 378 14.95 12.62 26.60
N LEU A 379 15.30 11.51 25.94
CA LEU A 379 14.61 10.23 26.12
C LEU A 379 14.82 9.61 27.51
N ASP A 380 15.82 10.04 28.27
CA ASP A 380 16.02 9.61 29.65
C ASP A 380 14.91 10.13 30.59
N ASP A 381 14.30 11.27 30.24
CA ASP A 381 13.28 11.93 31.05
C ASP A 381 11.86 11.79 30.47
N ASP A 382 11.69 11.94 29.15
CA ASP A 382 10.38 11.96 28.49
C ASP A 382 10.33 11.12 27.20
N ASP A 383 9.13 10.70 26.81
CA ASP A 383 8.91 10.03 25.53
C ASP A 383 8.65 11.06 24.40
N LEU A 384 8.84 10.64 23.13
CA LEU A 384 8.65 11.50 21.96
C LEU A 384 7.73 10.88 20.90
N ILE A 385 6.71 11.62 20.46
CA ILE A 385 5.86 11.28 19.31
C ILE A 385 6.14 12.22 18.14
N LEU A 386 6.48 11.64 17.00
CA LEU A 386 6.63 12.33 15.73
C LEU A 386 5.47 12.01 14.80
N HIS A 387 4.88 13.05 14.20
CA HIS A 387 3.83 12.91 13.19
C HIS A 387 4.39 13.34 11.83
N HIS A 388 4.76 12.38 11.00
CA HIS A 388 5.24 12.61 9.65
C HIS A 388 4.06 12.89 8.70
N PRO A 389 4.23 13.65 7.62
CA PRO A 389 5.45 14.37 7.22
C PRO A 389 5.63 15.73 7.91
N TYR A 390 4.78 16.05 8.91
CA TYR A 390 4.77 17.37 9.56
C TYR A 390 6.03 17.60 10.42
N HIS A 391 6.43 16.57 11.16
CA HIS A 391 7.75 16.48 11.79
C HIS A 391 8.76 15.86 10.81
N SER A 392 10.00 16.37 10.83
CA SER A 392 11.06 15.89 9.96
C SER A 392 11.45 14.45 10.31
N TYR A 393 11.53 13.61 9.27
CA TYR A 393 12.04 12.25 9.39
C TYR A 393 13.54 12.22 9.73
N ASP A 394 14.25 13.34 9.53
CA ASP A 394 15.65 13.49 9.93
C ASP A 394 15.84 13.25 11.43
N THR A 395 14.81 13.40 12.26
CA THR A 395 14.87 13.08 13.69
C THR A 395 15.09 11.58 13.92
N VAL A 396 14.42 10.71 13.16
CA VAL A 396 14.59 9.24 13.24
C VAL A 396 15.94 8.84 12.65
N VAL A 397 16.37 9.51 11.57
CA VAL A 397 17.71 9.30 11.00
C VAL A 397 18.79 9.71 12.01
N GLY A 398 18.62 10.87 12.65
CA GLY A 398 19.49 11.41 13.68
C GLY A 398 19.64 10.48 14.87
N PHE A 399 18.53 9.90 15.37
CA PHE A 399 18.56 8.87 16.41
C PHE A 399 19.51 7.71 16.09
N ILE A 400 19.44 7.19 14.86
CA ILE A 400 20.27 6.04 14.43
C ILE A 400 21.71 6.47 14.17
N GLN A 401 21.93 7.66 13.61
CA GLN A 401 23.26 8.23 13.38
C GLN A 401 23.99 8.51 14.69
N GLU A 402 23.29 9.08 15.67
CA GLU A 402 23.82 9.33 17.00
C GLU A 402 24.16 8.01 17.69
N ALA A 403 23.27 7.01 17.62
CA ALA A 403 23.54 5.66 18.12
C ALA A 403 24.79 5.03 17.49
N ALA A 404 25.02 5.26 16.20
CA ALA A 404 26.17 4.74 15.48
C ALA A 404 27.49 5.39 15.92
N ASN A 405 27.47 6.67 16.27
CA ASN A 405 28.65 7.45 16.63
C ASN A 405 28.98 7.44 18.13
N ASP A 406 27.98 7.24 18.99
CA ASP A 406 28.14 7.23 20.44
C ASP A 406 29.05 6.06 20.90
N PRO A 407 30.17 6.32 21.61
CA PRO A 407 31.07 5.28 22.07
C PRO A 407 30.47 4.36 23.14
N ASP A 408 29.45 4.83 23.87
CA ASP A 408 28.79 4.07 24.94
C ASP A 408 27.71 3.14 24.41
N VAL A 409 27.34 3.23 23.13
CA VAL A 409 26.38 2.32 22.49
C VAL A 409 27.01 0.97 22.21
N ILE A 410 26.41 -0.08 22.75
CA ILE A 410 26.87 -1.47 22.68
C ILE A 410 26.29 -2.18 21.44
N SER A 411 24.98 -2.00 21.19
CA SER A 411 24.28 -2.72 20.12
C SER A 411 23.13 -1.94 19.51
N ILE A 412 22.86 -2.25 18.24
CA ILE A 412 21.72 -1.72 17.49
C ILE A 412 21.00 -2.91 16.84
N LYS A 413 19.70 -3.06 17.11
CA LYS A 413 18.82 -4.03 16.43
C LYS A 413 17.77 -3.28 15.63
N GLN A 414 17.62 -3.57 14.34
CA GLN A 414 16.66 -2.86 13.50
C GLN A 414 15.94 -3.76 12.51
N THR A 415 14.64 -3.54 12.35
CA THR A 415 13.87 -4.15 11.27
C THR A 415 13.90 -3.25 10.03
N LEU A 416 14.18 -3.83 8.86
CA LEU A 416 14.22 -3.13 7.59
C LEU A 416 13.23 -3.77 6.63
N TYR A 417 12.12 -3.06 6.39
CA TYR A 417 11.10 -3.42 5.43
C TYR A 417 11.10 -2.37 4.32
N ARG A 418 11.60 -2.72 3.13
CA ARG A 418 11.73 -1.85 1.94
C ARG A 418 12.57 -0.60 2.17
N VAL A 419 13.87 -0.69 1.89
CA VAL A 419 14.77 0.46 1.94
C VAL A 419 14.79 1.16 0.59
N SER A 420 14.75 2.50 0.61
CA SER A 420 14.67 3.37 -0.58
C SER A 420 15.88 3.29 -1.52
N SER A 421 17.03 2.83 -0.99
CA SER A 421 18.31 2.61 -1.68
C SER A 421 19.39 2.14 -0.70
N GLU A 422 20.45 1.51 -1.22
CA GLU A 422 21.73 1.30 -0.51
C GLU A 422 22.35 2.60 0.03
N LYS A 423 22.01 3.74 -0.59
CA LYS A 423 22.48 5.08 -0.21
C LYS A 423 21.65 5.72 0.89
N SER A 424 20.73 4.97 1.52
CA SER A 424 19.94 5.50 2.62
C SER A 424 20.85 5.83 3.81
N PRO A 425 20.70 7.02 4.44
CA PRO A 425 21.48 7.41 5.61
C PRO A 425 21.40 6.42 6.77
N ILE A 426 20.28 5.71 6.90
CA ILE A 426 20.07 4.67 7.92
C ILE A 426 21.03 3.50 7.69
N ILE A 427 21.15 3.05 6.44
CA ILE A 427 22.06 1.93 6.10
C ILE A 427 23.50 2.32 6.35
N GLN A 428 23.89 3.54 5.97
CA GLN A 428 25.23 4.05 6.24
C GLN A 428 25.53 4.12 7.73
N ALA A 429 24.58 4.60 8.55
CA ALA A 429 24.73 4.64 10.00
C ALA A 429 24.90 3.23 10.60
N LEU A 430 24.10 2.25 10.17
CA LEU A 430 24.23 0.86 10.61
C LEU A 430 25.58 0.25 10.21
N CYS A 431 26.03 0.47 8.98
CA CYS A 431 27.35 0.01 8.53
C CYS A 431 28.48 0.66 9.36
N ASN A 432 28.42 1.97 9.61
CA ASN A 432 29.41 2.67 10.42
C ASN A 432 29.45 2.14 11.85
N ALA A 433 28.29 1.89 12.46
CA ALA A 433 28.21 1.29 13.79
C ALA A 433 28.91 -0.07 13.84
N ALA A 434 28.66 -0.94 12.85
CA ALA A 434 29.28 -2.26 12.76
C ALA A 434 30.79 -2.19 12.55
N MET A 435 31.27 -1.30 11.67
CA MET A 435 32.70 -1.10 11.40
C MET A 435 33.50 -0.61 12.62
N VAL A 436 32.86 0.13 13.53
CA VAL A 436 33.47 0.59 14.80
C VAL A 436 33.31 -0.48 15.92
N GLY A 437 32.78 -1.66 15.60
CA GLY A 437 32.73 -2.81 16.51
C GLY A 437 31.46 -2.92 17.35
N LYS A 438 30.44 -2.09 17.10
CA LYS A 438 29.13 -2.23 17.76
C LYS A 438 28.43 -3.48 17.24
N LYS A 439 27.65 -4.15 18.10
CA LYS A 439 26.85 -5.31 17.66
C LYS A 439 25.61 -4.83 16.90
N VAL A 440 25.67 -4.86 15.57
CA VAL A 440 24.54 -4.47 14.72
C VAL A 440 23.83 -5.72 14.21
N THR A 441 22.52 -5.82 14.46
CA THR A 441 21.68 -6.90 13.93
C THR A 441 20.53 -6.31 13.13
N VAL A 442 20.44 -6.71 11.87
CA VAL A 442 19.46 -6.18 10.92
C VAL A 442 18.55 -7.30 10.47
N MET A 443 17.26 -7.10 10.62
CA MET A 443 16.26 -8.06 10.17
C MET A 443 15.65 -7.61 8.85
N LEU A 444 15.83 -8.42 7.81
CA LEU A 444 15.41 -8.11 6.44
C LEU A 444 14.25 -9.01 5.99
N GLU A 445 13.20 -8.38 5.45
CA GLU A 445 12.13 -9.08 4.77
C GLU A 445 12.42 -9.13 3.25
N LEU A 446 12.89 -10.27 2.80
CA LEU A 446 13.29 -10.51 1.40
C LEU A 446 12.11 -10.48 0.42
N LEU A 447 10.91 -10.76 0.91
CA LEU A 447 9.71 -11.01 0.11
C LEU A 447 8.88 -9.74 -0.13
N ALA A 448 9.48 -8.56 0.06
CA ALA A 448 8.83 -7.30 -0.27
C ALA A 448 8.79 -7.12 -1.80
N ARG A 449 7.57 -7.20 -2.37
CA ARG A 449 7.32 -7.13 -3.81
C ARG A 449 7.90 -5.83 -4.41
N PHE A 450 8.58 -5.98 -5.56
CA PHE A 450 9.09 -4.95 -6.47
C PHE A 450 10.47 -4.34 -6.14
N ASP A 451 11.12 -4.78 -5.05
CA ASP A 451 12.41 -4.24 -4.59
C ASP A 451 13.55 -5.28 -4.57
N GLU A 452 13.35 -6.44 -5.21
CA GLU A 452 14.20 -7.63 -5.07
C GLU A 452 15.69 -7.39 -5.41
N ARG A 453 15.99 -6.71 -6.52
CA ARG A 453 17.38 -6.39 -6.92
C ARG A 453 18.05 -5.42 -5.94
N GLN A 454 17.30 -4.47 -5.40
CA GLN A 454 17.84 -3.52 -4.41
C GLN A 454 18.10 -4.22 -3.07
N ASN A 455 17.25 -5.17 -2.68
CA ASN A 455 17.46 -5.98 -1.49
C ASN A 455 18.75 -6.80 -1.56
N ILE A 456 19.10 -7.38 -2.72
CA ILE A 456 20.35 -8.13 -2.90
C ILE A 456 21.59 -7.24 -2.66
N ASN A 457 21.63 -6.05 -3.28
CA ASN A 457 22.74 -5.12 -3.09
C ASN A 457 22.85 -4.65 -1.63
N LEU A 458 21.71 -4.42 -0.98
CA LEU A 458 21.64 -4.03 0.42
C LEU A 458 22.23 -5.12 1.34
N ILE A 459 21.86 -6.38 1.13
CA ILE A 459 22.38 -7.53 1.88
C ILE A 459 23.90 -7.58 1.78
N ASN A 460 24.45 -7.47 0.57
CA ASN A 460 25.89 -7.47 0.34
C ASN A 460 26.59 -6.32 1.08
N THR A 461 26.01 -5.11 1.03
CA THR A 461 26.55 -3.91 1.69
C THR A 461 26.60 -4.08 3.21
N LEU A 462 25.52 -4.58 3.82
CA LEU A 462 25.43 -4.80 5.27
C LEU A 462 26.39 -5.91 5.75
N ASN A 463 26.47 -7.02 4.99
CA ASN A 463 27.39 -8.12 5.31
C ASN A 463 28.85 -7.68 5.27
N GLN A 464 29.25 -6.91 4.24
CA GLN A 464 30.62 -6.40 4.11
C GLN A 464 31.02 -5.47 5.27
N ALA A 465 30.06 -4.75 5.85
CA ALA A 465 30.29 -3.88 7.01
C ALA A 465 30.35 -4.63 8.35
N GLY A 466 30.03 -5.94 8.38
CA GLY A 466 30.01 -6.75 9.60
C GLY A 466 28.68 -6.75 10.36
N CYS A 467 27.59 -6.30 9.75
CA CYS A 467 26.25 -6.41 10.33
C CYS A 467 25.81 -7.88 10.36
N ASN A 468 25.16 -8.31 11.44
CA ASN A 468 24.51 -9.61 11.50
C ASN A 468 23.13 -9.53 10.84
N ILE A 469 22.94 -10.21 9.72
CA ILE A 469 21.66 -10.20 8.99
C ILE A 469 20.82 -11.40 9.41
N VAL A 470 19.58 -11.14 9.80
CA VAL A 470 18.60 -12.18 10.13
C VAL A 470 17.36 -12.03 9.25
N TYR A 471 16.69 -13.15 9.00
CA TYR A 471 15.52 -13.24 8.16
C TYR A 471 14.29 -13.62 8.99
N SER A 472 13.10 -13.27 8.50
CA SER A 472 11.84 -13.62 9.14
C SER A 472 11.67 -15.14 9.26
N LEU A 473 10.93 -15.59 10.28
CA LEU A 473 10.50 -16.99 10.44
C LEU A 473 9.74 -17.50 9.22
N GLU A 474 9.85 -18.80 8.95
CA GLU A 474 9.11 -19.45 7.87
C GLU A 474 7.59 -19.29 8.05
N GLY A 475 6.89 -19.00 6.95
CA GLY A 475 5.43 -18.80 6.94
C GLY A 475 4.94 -17.46 7.51
N LEU A 476 5.78 -16.67 8.18
CA LEU A 476 5.42 -15.37 8.75
C LEU A 476 6.25 -14.24 8.17
N LYS A 477 5.59 -13.23 7.59
CA LYS A 477 6.28 -12.02 7.08
C LYS A 477 6.43 -11.00 8.20
N THR A 478 7.63 -10.46 8.40
CA THR A 478 7.79 -9.41 9.40
C THR A 478 7.51 -8.04 8.81
N HIS A 479 6.59 -7.32 9.42
CA HIS A 479 6.14 -6.02 8.94
C HIS A 479 6.13 -4.94 10.03
N CYS A 480 6.48 -5.27 11.27
CA CYS A 480 6.71 -4.28 12.31
C CYS A 480 7.97 -3.43 12.04
N LYS A 481 7.95 -2.18 12.49
CA LYS A 481 9.07 -1.23 12.35
C LYS A 481 9.56 -0.85 13.71
N MET A 482 10.70 -1.43 14.06
CA MET A 482 11.34 -1.19 15.35
C MET A 482 12.84 -1.03 15.20
N CYS A 483 13.41 -0.17 16.03
CA CYS A 483 14.84 -0.01 16.20
C CYS A 483 15.12 0.04 17.70
N ILE A 484 16.13 -0.69 18.15
CA ILE A 484 16.46 -0.87 19.55
C ILE A 484 17.95 -0.56 19.69
N VAL A 485 18.27 0.44 20.49
CA VAL A 485 19.63 0.89 20.79
C VAL A 485 19.93 0.57 22.25
N THR A 486 20.99 -0.20 22.50
CA THR A 486 21.43 -0.55 23.85
C THR A 486 22.69 0.25 24.19
N LYS A 487 22.63 1.11 25.20
CA LYS A 487 23.71 1.99 25.63
C LYS A 487 24.17 1.66 27.06
N SER A 488 25.49 1.69 27.28
CA SER A 488 26.11 1.56 28.60
C SER A 488 26.19 2.94 29.26
N THR A 489 25.34 3.21 30.24
CA THR A 489 25.37 4.48 30.98
C THR A 489 26.04 4.31 32.35
N LYS A 490 26.35 5.42 33.03
CA LYS A 490 26.80 5.39 34.44
C LYS A 490 25.79 4.71 35.38
N LYS A 491 24.50 4.69 35.01
CA LYS A 491 23.41 4.07 35.78
C LYS A 491 23.16 2.59 35.37
N GLY A 492 23.98 2.04 34.48
CA GLY A 492 23.83 0.70 33.92
C GLY A 492 23.37 0.71 32.45
N ILE A 493 22.92 -0.44 31.97
CA ILE A 493 22.47 -0.59 30.58
C ILE A 493 21.07 0.02 30.43
N VAL A 494 20.93 0.91 29.45
CA VAL A 494 19.65 1.54 29.06
C VAL A 494 19.31 1.12 27.63
N THR A 495 18.03 0.88 27.38
CA THR A 495 17.50 0.51 26.07
C THR A 495 16.60 1.64 25.55
N TYR A 496 17.03 2.28 24.48
CA TYR A 496 16.23 3.26 23.74
C TYR A 496 15.57 2.55 22.56
N SER A 497 14.30 2.83 22.34
CA SER A 497 13.49 2.14 21.34
C SER A 497 12.79 3.15 20.45
N HIS A 498 12.74 2.86 19.16
CA HIS A 498 11.85 3.50 18.20
C HIS A 498 10.84 2.47 17.69
N VAL A 499 9.56 2.85 17.64
CA VAL A 499 8.46 2.08 17.04
C VAL A 499 7.74 2.96 16.02
N GLY A 500 7.58 2.47 14.79
CA GLY A 500 6.94 3.21 13.70
C GLY A 500 5.69 2.52 13.14
N THR A 501 4.72 3.31 12.70
CA THR A 501 3.60 2.82 11.87
C THR A 501 4.01 2.62 10.41
N GLY A 502 5.06 3.32 9.97
CA GLY A 502 5.59 3.38 8.60
C GLY A 502 6.97 2.75 8.44
N ASN A 503 7.38 2.51 7.19
CA ASN A 503 8.69 1.95 6.84
C ASN A 503 9.84 2.95 7.09
N TYR A 504 11.06 2.43 7.26
CA TYR A 504 12.29 3.23 7.28
C TYR A 504 12.69 3.70 5.87
N ASN A 505 11.96 4.69 5.35
CA ASN A 505 12.17 5.21 3.99
C ASN A 505 11.91 6.73 3.95
N GLU A 506 13.00 7.49 3.77
CA GLU A 506 12.99 8.95 3.79
C GLU A 506 12.20 9.58 2.63
N LYS A 507 12.10 8.88 1.49
CA LYS A 507 11.33 9.37 0.33
C LYS A 507 9.83 9.28 0.62
N THR A 508 9.38 8.14 1.15
CA THR A 508 7.95 7.96 1.47
C THR A 508 7.53 8.76 2.70
N ALA A 509 8.43 8.98 3.67
CA ALA A 509 8.14 9.78 4.87
C ALA A 509 7.73 11.24 4.58
N ASN A 510 7.97 11.75 3.36
CA ASN A 510 7.52 13.08 2.91
C ASN A 510 6.11 13.10 2.30
N ILE A 511 5.54 11.93 2.01
CA ILE A 511 4.26 11.78 1.30
C ILE A 511 3.25 11.00 2.17
N TYR A 512 3.72 10.12 3.04
CA TYR A 512 2.92 9.26 3.91
C TYR A 512 2.75 9.91 5.28
N THR A 513 1.55 9.82 5.87
CA THR A 513 1.35 10.20 7.27
C THR A 513 1.67 9.02 8.16
N ASP A 514 2.67 9.15 9.03
CA ASP A 514 3.12 8.07 9.91
C ASP A 514 3.43 8.60 11.30
N ILE A 515 3.30 7.72 12.29
CA ILE A 515 3.70 8.00 13.67
C ILE A 515 4.99 7.24 13.98
N SER A 516 5.95 7.98 14.53
CA SER A 516 7.16 7.43 15.13
C SER A 516 7.14 7.73 16.62
N TYR A 517 7.33 6.70 17.43
CA TYR A 517 7.39 6.79 18.89
C TYR A 517 8.80 6.43 19.35
N LEU A 518 9.45 7.32 20.10
CA LEU A 518 10.75 7.07 20.72
C LEU A 518 10.60 7.07 22.24
N THR A 519 11.26 6.12 22.91
CA THR A 519 11.15 5.93 24.36
C THR A 519 12.37 5.22 24.95
N SER A 520 12.70 5.50 26.21
CA SER A 520 13.63 4.71 27.03
C SER A 520 12.90 3.75 28.01
N ASN A 521 11.57 3.59 27.86
CA ASN A 521 10.76 2.78 28.75
C ASN A 521 11.26 1.32 28.79
N ARG A 522 11.76 0.91 29.97
CA ARG A 522 12.37 -0.41 30.18
C ARG A 522 11.46 -1.58 29.81
N ALA A 523 10.15 -1.48 30.06
CA ALA A 523 9.22 -2.56 29.75
C ALA A 523 9.00 -2.70 28.24
N ILE A 524 8.90 -1.58 27.53
CA ILE A 524 8.78 -1.57 26.06
C ILE A 524 10.08 -2.08 25.42
N GLY A 525 11.23 -1.56 25.85
CA GLY A 525 12.54 -2.00 25.33
C GLY A 525 12.81 -3.49 25.55
N HIS A 526 12.42 -4.02 26.72
CA HIS A 526 12.49 -5.46 27.00
C HIS A 526 11.61 -6.27 26.04
N ASP A 527 10.34 -5.91 25.91
CA ASP A 527 9.42 -6.67 25.06
C ASP A 527 9.80 -6.63 23.57
N LEU A 528 10.25 -5.47 23.06
CA LEU A 528 10.74 -5.34 21.69
C LEU A 528 11.99 -6.19 21.47
N THR A 529 12.90 -6.25 22.45
CA THR A 529 14.09 -7.10 22.39
C THR A 529 13.71 -8.59 22.38
N SER A 530 12.77 -8.99 23.23
CA SER A 530 12.24 -10.36 23.28
C SER A 530 11.54 -10.75 21.98
N LEU A 531 10.72 -9.85 21.42
CA LEU A 531 10.07 -10.06 20.14
C LEU A 531 11.10 -10.16 19.01
N PHE A 532 12.12 -9.31 18.99
CA PHE A 532 13.21 -9.40 18.01
C PHE A 532 13.91 -10.77 18.10
N ASN A 533 14.27 -11.22 19.30
CA ASN A 533 14.92 -12.51 19.51
C ASN A 533 14.03 -13.71 19.09
N MET A 534 12.72 -13.62 19.34
CA MET A 534 11.75 -14.62 18.88
C MET A 534 11.77 -14.75 17.36
N ILE A 535 11.76 -13.63 16.63
CA ILE A 535 11.79 -13.63 15.17
C ILE A 535 13.08 -14.27 14.64
N THR A 536 14.19 -14.13 15.37
CA THR A 536 15.46 -14.77 15.02
C THR A 536 15.56 -16.26 15.37
N GLY A 537 14.46 -16.90 15.80
CA GLY A 537 14.38 -18.35 16.00
C GLY A 537 14.87 -18.87 17.36
N PHE A 538 15.13 -17.99 18.34
CA PHE A 538 15.75 -18.37 19.61
C PHE A 538 14.78 -18.95 20.67
N SER A 539 13.50 -18.53 20.70
CA SER A 539 12.51 -19.05 21.66
C SER A 539 11.12 -18.42 21.46
N LYS A 540 10.07 -19.09 21.99
CA LYS A 540 8.78 -18.45 22.27
C LYS A 540 8.97 -17.54 23.50
N PRO A 541 8.72 -16.23 23.41
CA PRO A 541 8.89 -15.34 24.55
C PRO A 541 7.90 -15.71 25.66
N ASP A 542 8.30 -15.54 26.91
CA ASP A 542 7.36 -15.42 28.03
C ASP A 542 6.34 -14.30 27.73
N GLU A 543 5.21 -14.27 28.45
CA GLU A 543 4.19 -13.24 28.24
C GLU A 543 4.80 -11.82 28.19
N LEU A 544 4.66 -11.16 27.04
CA LEU A 544 5.11 -9.78 26.85
C LEU A 544 4.31 -8.84 27.76
N LYS A 545 5.00 -7.93 28.45
CA LYS A 545 4.42 -7.10 29.51
C LYS A 545 3.50 -6.00 28.97
N ARG A 546 3.87 -5.38 27.85
CA ARG A 546 3.29 -4.18 27.25
C ARG A 546 3.00 -4.39 25.78
N ILE A 547 3.99 -4.79 24.98
CA ILE A 547 3.83 -4.94 23.54
C ILE A 547 2.90 -6.12 23.25
N LYS A 548 1.92 -5.89 22.39
CA LYS A 548 1.08 -6.94 21.81
C LYS A 548 1.46 -7.12 20.36
N TYR A 549 1.32 -8.33 19.85
CA TYR A 549 1.83 -8.68 18.52
C TYR A 549 0.96 -9.73 17.84
N SER A 550 0.95 -9.65 16.51
CA SER A 550 0.34 -10.65 15.65
C SER A 550 1.30 -11.84 15.48
N PRO A 551 0.81 -13.09 15.41
CA PRO A 551 -0.61 -13.47 15.34
C PRO A 551 -1.29 -13.77 16.68
N TYR A 552 -0.56 -13.75 17.80
CA TYR A 552 -1.04 -14.37 19.03
C TYR A 552 -1.84 -13.45 19.96
N THR A 553 -1.42 -12.20 20.14
CA THR A 553 -1.95 -11.34 21.22
C THR A 553 -2.62 -10.06 20.71
N LEU A 554 -2.31 -9.62 19.49
CA LEU A 554 -2.80 -8.36 18.94
C LEU A 554 -4.33 -8.38 18.73
N ARG A 555 -4.86 -9.39 18.02
CA ARG A 555 -6.30 -9.52 17.75
C ARG A 555 -7.11 -9.64 19.06
N PRO A 556 -6.80 -10.57 19.99
CA PRO A 556 -7.50 -10.65 21.27
C PRO A 556 -7.48 -9.34 22.05
N THR A 557 -6.33 -8.66 22.11
CA THR A 557 -6.22 -7.38 22.83
C THR A 557 -7.14 -6.30 22.25
N LEU A 558 -7.21 -6.17 20.92
CA LEU A 558 -8.11 -5.19 20.30
C LEU A 558 -9.59 -5.50 20.59
N VAL A 559 -9.97 -6.78 20.54
CA VAL A 559 -11.33 -7.23 20.89
C VAL A 559 -11.65 -6.92 22.35
N ASP A 560 -10.72 -7.19 23.26
CA ASP A 560 -10.88 -6.92 24.69
C ASP A 560 -11.02 -5.43 24.98
N GLU A 561 -10.20 -4.58 24.34
CA GLU A 561 -10.27 -3.13 24.51
C GLU A 561 -11.59 -2.55 23.97
N MET A 562 -12.02 -2.98 22.78
CA MET A 562 -13.32 -2.57 22.23
C MET A 562 -14.46 -3.02 23.14
N THR A 563 -14.45 -4.27 23.59
CA THR A 563 -15.47 -4.84 24.46
C THR A 563 -15.54 -4.13 25.80
N ARG A 564 -14.38 -3.86 26.43
CA ARG A 564 -14.29 -3.10 27.68
C ARG A 564 -14.87 -1.70 27.51
N CYS A 565 -14.42 -0.98 26.49
CA CYS A 565 -14.87 0.37 26.21
C CYS A 565 -16.40 0.43 25.99
N CYS A 566 -16.95 -0.51 25.22
CA CYS A 566 -18.40 -0.61 25.01
C CYS A 566 -19.18 -0.93 26.30
N LYS A 567 -18.70 -1.89 27.12
CA LYS A 567 -19.37 -2.28 28.37
C LYS A 567 -19.40 -1.17 29.41
N GLU A 568 -18.37 -0.32 29.42
CA GLU A 568 -18.28 0.79 30.36
C GLU A 568 -19.15 1.99 29.95
N SER A 569 -19.61 2.04 28.69
CA SER A 569 -20.41 3.13 28.12
C SER A 569 -21.83 3.20 28.67
N THR A 570 -22.23 4.37 29.15
CA THR A 570 -23.61 4.64 29.59
C THR A 570 -24.22 5.80 28.80
N VAL A 571 -25.52 6.07 29.01
CA VAL A 571 -26.19 7.22 28.36
C VAL A 571 -25.64 8.55 28.88
N ASP A 572 -25.33 8.63 30.18
CA ASP A 572 -24.83 9.85 30.82
C ASP A 572 -23.31 10.06 30.64
N ASP A 573 -22.56 8.98 30.41
CA ASP A 573 -21.12 8.99 30.15
C ASP A 573 -20.79 8.05 28.96
N PRO A 574 -21.07 8.49 27.71
CA PRO A 574 -20.76 7.72 26.52
C PRO A 574 -19.27 7.47 26.38
N SER A 575 -18.89 6.21 26.16
CA SER A 575 -17.51 5.88 25.78
C SER A 575 -17.28 6.12 24.29
N HIS A 576 -16.04 6.39 23.91
CA HIS A 576 -15.66 6.65 22.51
C HIS A 576 -14.54 5.71 22.05
N ILE A 577 -14.75 5.06 20.92
CA ILE A 577 -13.78 4.20 20.25
C ILE A 577 -13.33 4.89 18.96
N TYR A 578 -12.03 5.14 18.85
CA TYR A 578 -11.39 5.72 17.67
C TYR A 578 -10.54 4.66 16.97
N ILE A 579 -10.80 4.42 15.69
CA ILE A 579 -10.03 3.48 14.88
C ILE A 579 -9.54 4.23 13.64
N LYS A 580 -8.24 4.52 13.55
CA LYS A 580 -7.62 5.06 12.34
C LYS A 580 -6.72 4.01 11.74
N ILE A 581 -7.03 3.53 10.52
CA ILE A 581 -6.30 2.46 9.82
C ILE A 581 -6.34 2.65 8.30
N ASN A 582 -5.52 1.90 7.57
CA ASN A 582 -5.57 1.94 6.11
C ASN A 582 -6.66 1.03 5.56
N SER A 583 -6.93 -0.10 6.22
CA SER A 583 -7.89 -1.09 5.73
C SER A 583 -8.51 -1.92 6.83
N LEU A 584 -9.80 -2.24 6.67
CA LEU A 584 -10.61 -3.11 7.51
C LEU A 584 -11.32 -4.12 6.60
N SER A 585 -10.93 -5.39 6.64
CA SER A 585 -11.60 -6.45 5.87
C SER A 585 -11.45 -7.84 6.47
N ASP A 586 -10.95 -7.94 7.70
CA ASP A 586 -10.93 -9.22 8.40
C ASP A 586 -12.34 -9.58 8.86
N ILE A 587 -12.80 -10.79 8.51
CA ILE A 587 -14.20 -11.21 8.71
C ILE A 587 -14.56 -11.23 10.20
N GLU A 588 -13.69 -11.76 11.05
CA GLU A 588 -13.94 -11.87 12.49
C GLU A 588 -13.91 -10.49 13.16
N MET A 589 -12.96 -9.62 12.80
CA MET A 589 -12.92 -8.25 13.32
C MET A 589 -14.14 -7.44 12.88
N VAL A 590 -14.55 -7.54 11.61
CA VAL A 590 -15.75 -6.85 11.10
C VAL A 590 -17.00 -7.35 11.84
N GLY A 591 -17.19 -8.66 11.95
CA GLY A 591 -18.32 -9.24 12.68
C GLY A 591 -18.33 -8.87 14.17
N THR A 592 -17.15 -8.83 14.80
CA THR A 592 -17.02 -8.39 16.21
C THR A 592 -17.40 -6.91 16.37
N ILE A 593 -16.92 -6.04 15.47
CA ILE A 593 -17.25 -4.61 15.51
C ILE A 593 -18.77 -4.42 15.28
N GLU A 594 -19.34 -5.09 14.29
CA GLU A 594 -20.79 -5.05 13.99
C GLU A 594 -21.62 -5.48 15.21
N TYR A 595 -21.25 -6.59 15.83
CA TYR A 595 -21.88 -7.08 17.05
C TYR A 595 -21.81 -6.07 18.21
N LEU A 596 -20.65 -5.46 18.45
CA LEU A 596 -20.48 -4.50 19.54
C LEU A 596 -21.23 -3.19 19.28
N ILE A 597 -21.30 -2.73 18.02
CA ILE A 597 -22.09 -1.57 17.61
C ILE A 597 -23.57 -1.80 17.96
N GLU A 598 -24.12 -2.94 17.56
CA GLU A 598 -25.53 -3.27 17.76
C GLU A 598 -25.87 -3.49 19.23
N LYS A 599 -24.98 -4.16 19.98
CA LYS A 599 -25.21 -4.48 21.39
C LYS A 599 -25.07 -3.28 22.32
N TYR A 600 -24.22 -2.31 21.99
CA TYR A 600 -23.90 -1.18 22.87
C TYR A 600 -24.13 0.17 22.16
N PRO A 601 -25.39 0.58 21.93
CA PRO A 601 -25.72 1.80 21.19
C PRO A 601 -25.28 3.09 21.89
N THR A 602 -24.95 3.05 23.18
CA THR A 602 -24.40 4.20 23.92
C THR A 602 -22.94 4.49 23.53
N CYS A 603 -22.19 3.47 23.10
CA CYS A 603 -20.77 3.62 22.74
C CYS A 603 -20.63 4.25 21.35
N GLN A 604 -19.84 5.30 21.25
CA GLN A 604 -19.62 6.05 20.02
C GLN A 604 -18.41 5.53 19.26
N TRP A 605 -18.59 5.19 17.97
CA TRP A 605 -17.55 4.65 17.11
C TRP A 605 -17.11 5.66 16.04
N HIS A 606 -15.83 5.98 16.03
CA HIS A 606 -15.19 6.93 15.12
C HIS A 606 -14.12 6.21 14.29
N ILE A 607 -14.51 5.73 13.11
CA ILE A 607 -13.67 4.87 12.28
C ILE A 607 -13.18 5.66 11.07
N THR A 608 -11.88 5.93 11.00
CA THR A 608 -11.22 6.53 9.84
C THR A 608 -10.44 5.47 9.06
N VAL A 609 -10.99 5.02 7.93
CA VAL A 609 -10.36 4.04 7.03
C VAL A 609 -10.08 4.66 5.68
N ARG A 610 -8.78 4.78 5.32
CA ARG A 610 -8.41 5.35 4.01
C ARG A 610 -8.89 4.48 2.85
N GLY A 611 -8.49 3.22 2.83
CA GLY A 611 -8.65 2.28 1.71
C GLY A 611 -9.90 1.42 1.83
N ILE A 612 -9.67 0.11 1.95
CA ILE A 612 -10.72 -0.92 1.99
C ILE A 612 -11.43 -0.86 3.34
N CYS A 613 -12.75 -0.80 3.32
CA CYS A 613 -13.61 -1.00 4.48
C CYS A 613 -14.71 -1.98 4.12
N SER A 614 -14.72 -3.14 4.77
CA SER A 614 -15.76 -4.17 4.61
C SER A 614 -16.90 -4.04 5.62
N LEU A 615 -16.74 -3.17 6.63
CA LEU A 615 -17.80 -2.83 7.59
C LEU A 615 -18.85 -1.93 6.90
N PRO A 616 -20.13 -2.31 6.89
CA PRO A 616 -21.19 -1.52 6.27
C PRO A 616 -21.58 -0.33 7.18
N ALA A 617 -21.86 0.82 6.56
CA ALA A 617 -22.41 1.99 7.25
C ALA A 617 -23.93 1.97 7.14
N LEU A 618 -24.58 1.13 7.94
CA LEU A 618 -26.02 0.94 7.91
C LEU A 618 -26.73 2.13 8.57
N ASP A 619 -27.84 2.59 8.00
CA ASP A 619 -28.56 3.79 8.46
C ASP A 619 -29.07 3.63 9.89
N ARG A 620 -29.29 2.37 10.32
CA ARG A 620 -29.64 2.03 11.71
C ARG A 620 -28.50 2.25 12.73
N TYR A 621 -27.25 2.38 12.28
CA TYR A 621 -26.08 2.62 13.14
C TYR A 621 -25.92 4.12 13.42
N THR A 622 -26.70 4.62 14.39
CA THR A 622 -26.68 6.05 14.77
C THR A 622 -25.46 6.45 15.60
N ASN A 623 -24.76 5.48 16.20
CA ASN A 623 -23.59 5.64 17.05
C ASN A 623 -22.25 5.42 16.31
N VAL A 624 -22.26 5.35 14.97
CA VAL A 624 -21.08 5.02 14.17
C VAL A 624 -20.85 6.06 13.08
N THR A 625 -19.63 6.59 13.03
CA THR A 625 -19.16 7.42 11.94
C THR A 625 -17.97 6.76 11.27
N ILE A 626 -18.12 6.39 9.99
CA ILE A 626 -17.03 5.86 9.17
C ILE A 626 -16.61 6.91 8.14
N LYS A 627 -15.35 7.33 8.19
CA LYS A 627 -14.74 8.30 7.27
C LYS A 627 -13.60 7.69 6.47
N SER A 628 -13.42 8.20 5.26
CA SER A 628 -12.22 8.00 4.44
C SER A 628 -11.63 9.36 4.10
N VAL A 629 -10.38 9.61 4.51
CA VAL A 629 -9.69 10.89 4.25
C VAL A 629 -8.75 10.70 3.06
N VAL A 630 -8.99 11.47 1.99
CA VAL A 630 -8.14 11.50 0.79
C VAL A 630 -7.77 12.96 0.52
N GLY A 631 -6.49 13.28 0.69
CA GLY A 631 -5.97 14.63 0.60
C GLY A 631 -4.52 14.68 0.15
N ARG A 632 -3.81 15.74 0.55
CA ARG A 632 -2.43 16.02 0.15
C ARG A 632 -1.45 14.88 0.44
N PHE A 633 -1.59 14.27 1.61
CA PHE A 633 -0.72 13.20 2.06
C PHE A 633 -1.47 11.87 2.06
N LEU A 634 -0.71 10.80 1.89
CA LEU A 634 -1.24 9.45 1.90
C LEU A 634 -1.40 9.00 3.34
N GLU A 635 -2.65 8.94 3.82
CA GLU A 635 -2.95 8.58 5.20
C GLU A 635 -2.48 7.17 5.57
N HIS A 636 -1.45 7.00 6.40
CA HIS A 636 -0.82 5.68 6.62
C HIS A 636 -0.71 5.22 8.08
N SER A 637 -0.76 6.14 9.03
CA SER A 637 -0.69 5.85 10.46
C SER A 637 -1.84 4.94 10.91
N ARG A 638 -1.55 3.98 11.79
CA ARG A 638 -2.58 3.19 12.49
C ARG A 638 -2.60 3.55 13.98
N ILE A 639 -3.73 4.07 14.44
CA ILE A 639 -3.95 4.52 15.81
C ILE A 639 -5.28 3.94 16.30
N TYR A 640 -5.28 3.35 17.49
CA TYR A 640 -6.47 2.84 18.16
C TYR A 640 -6.63 3.56 19.50
N GLY A 641 -7.74 4.27 19.69
CA GLY A 641 -8.04 5.03 20.91
C GLY A 641 -9.33 4.55 21.57
N PHE A 642 -9.32 4.40 22.89
CA PHE A 642 -10.44 3.92 23.69
C PHE A 642 -10.63 4.88 24.87
N VAL A 643 -11.69 5.68 24.86
CA VAL A 643 -12.02 6.66 25.90
C VAL A 643 -13.18 6.13 26.72
N SER A 644 -12.95 5.94 28.02
CA SER A 644 -13.96 5.38 28.93
C SER A 644 -13.60 5.65 30.39
N LYS A 645 -14.51 6.26 31.16
CA LYS A 645 -14.43 6.46 32.62
C LYS A 645 -13.08 6.98 33.13
N GLY A 646 -12.45 7.88 32.39
CA GLY A 646 -11.13 8.44 32.70
C GLY A 646 -9.95 7.45 32.61
N LYS A 647 -10.17 6.24 32.07
CA LYS A 647 -9.17 5.19 31.86
C LYS A 647 -8.79 5.06 30.39
N ASP A 648 -8.58 6.20 29.72
CA ASP A 648 -8.39 6.18 28.28
C ASP A 648 -7.08 5.48 27.91
N ARG A 649 -7.13 4.69 26.83
CA ARG A 649 -6.00 3.94 26.30
C ARG A 649 -5.82 4.29 24.84
N VAL A 650 -4.58 4.44 24.41
CA VAL A 650 -4.25 4.68 23.01
C VAL A 650 -3.06 3.84 22.60
N TYR A 651 -3.11 3.36 21.36
CA TYR A 651 -2.11 2.47 20.79
C TYR A 651 -1.72 2.95 19.41
N ILE A 652 -0.46 2.77 19.06
CA ILE A 652 0.00 2.81 17.66
C ILE A 652 0.26 1.40 17.17
N SER A 653 0.11 1.17 15.86
CA SER A 653 0.33 -0.16 15.31
C SER A 653 0.96 -0.16 13.92
N SER A 654 1.64 -1.25 13.59
CA SER A 654 2.03 -1.56 12.22
C SER A 654 0.94 -2.35 11.45
N ALA A 655 -0.06 -2.89 12.15
CA ALA A 655 -1.14 -3.70 11.59
C ALA A 655 -2.38 -2.86 11.20
N ASP A 656 -2.92 -3.17 10.02
CA ASP A 656 -4.33 -2.93 9.68
C ASP A 656 -5.19 -4.12 10.15
N MET A 657 -6.52 -3.98 10.09
CA MET A 657 -7.46 -5.07 10.41
C MET A 657 -7.72 -5.94 9.17
N LEU A 658 -6.67 -6.62 8.72
CA LEU A 658 -6.72 -7.59 7.63
C LEU A 658 -6.22 -8.95 8.13
N THR A 659 -6.81 -10.05 7.67
CA THR A 659 -6.42 -11.42 8.07
C THR A 659 -4.91 -11.66 7.93
N ARG A 660 -4.29 -11.19 6.84
CA ARG A 660 -2.82 -11.32 6.69
C ARG A 660 -2.01 -10.54 7.72
N ASN A 661 -2.52 -9.41 8.23
CA ASN A 661 -1.83 -8.58 9.21
C ASN A 661 -2.03 -9.13 10.63
N LEU A 662 -3.18 -9.76 10.88
CA LEU A 662 -3.56 -10.29 12.18
C LEU A 662 -3.11 -11.74 12.40
N ASP A 663 -2.91 -12.52 11.33
CA ASP A 663 -2.68 -13.97 11.44
C ASP A 663 -1.43 -14.47 10.69
N LYS A 664 -0.99 -13.76 9.63
CA LYS A 664 0.12 -14.21 8.75
C LYS A 664 1.37 -13.33 8.80
N ARG A 665 1.40 -12.33 9.68
CA ARG A 665 2.50 -11.37 9.79
C ARG A 665 2.88 -11.12 11.23
N ILE A 666 4.13 -10.74 11.43
CA ILE A 666 4.61 -10.23 12.70
C ILE A 666 4.44 -8.71 12.67
N GLU A 667 3.42 -8.26 13.40
CA GLU A 667 3.03 -6.85 13.54
C GLU A 667 3.00 -6.49 15.03
N ILE A 668 3.15 -5.21 15.35
CA ILE A 668 3.16 -4.71 16.73
C ILE A 668 1.96 -3.81 16.99
N LEU A 669 1.40 -3.91 18.19
CA LEU A 669 0.48 -2.97 18.82
C LEU A 669 1.16 -2.46 20.09
N CYS A 670 1.56 -1.18 20.06
CA CYS A 670 2.33 -0.54 21.12
C CYS A 670 1.41 0.39 21.93
N PRO A 671 1.23 0.14 23.25
CA PRO A 671 0.49 1.06 24.11
C PRO A 671 1.30 2.33 24.37
N ILE A 672 0.64 3.48 24.39
CA ILE A 672 1.25 4.77 24.69
C ILE A 672 0.71 5.25 26.03
N ASN A 673 1.57 5.19 27.05
CA ASN A 673 1.20 5.53 28.43
C ASN A 673 1.71 6.90 28.86
N ASP A 674 2.75 7.42 28.21
CA ASP A 674 3.22 8.79 28.49
C ASP A 674 2.08 9.78 28.24
N LYS A 675 1.93 10.73 29.17
CA LYS A 675 0.79 11.64 29.20
C LYS A 675 0.81 12.60 28.01
N SER A 676 1.98 13.15 27.69
CA SER A 676 2.13 14.12 26.59
C SER A 676 1.89 13.45 25.24
N CYS A 677 2.48 12.27 25.03
CA CYS A 677 2.33 11.45 23.84
C CYS A 677 0.87 10.99 23.65
N LYS A 678 0.22 10.56 24.75
CA LYS A 678 -1.20 10.17 24.73
C LYS A 678 -2.11 11.33 24.31
N THR A 679 -1.94 12.51 24.91
CA THR A 679 -2.69 13.71 24.54
C THR A 679 -2.49 14.05 23.07
N ARG A 680 -1.24 14.03 22.58
CA ARG A 680 -0.93 14.30 21.17
C ARG A 680 -1.63 13.35 20.20
N LEU A 681 -1.73 12.07 20.53
CA LEU A 681 -2.43 11.09 19.69
C LEU A 681 -3.94 11.31 19.66
N PHE A 682 -4.56 11.64 20.79
CA PHE A 682 -5.98 12.01 20.81
C PHE A 682 -6.25 13.32 20.05
N ASP A 683 -5.36 14.31 20.13
CA ASP A 683 -5.48 15.53 19.32
C ASP A 683 -5.43 15.24 17.82
N ILE A 684 -4.59 14.28 17.41
CA ILE A 684 -4.53 13.81 16.02
C ILE A 684 -5.86 13.16 15.62
N LEU A 685 -6.39 12.25 16.44
CA LEU A 685 -7.67 11.58 16.19
C LEU A 685 -8.83 12.58 16.11
N ASN A 686 -8.93 13.51 17.06
CA ASN A 686 -9.94 14.57 17.10
C ASN A 686 -9.82 15.52 15.89
N THR A 687 -8.62 15.74 15.38
CA THR A 687 -8.41 16.57 14.18
C THR A 687 -8.87 15.86 12.91
N PHE A 688 -8.70 14.53 12.82
CA PHE A 688 -9.31 13.74 11.74
C PHE A 688 -10.83 13.69 11.85
N GLU A 689 -11.37 13.59 13.06
CA GLU A 689 -12.81 13.62 13.29
C GLU A 689 -13.42 14.95 12.84
N ARG A 690 -12.75 16.08 13.09
CA ARG A 690 -13.23 17.40 12.66
C ARG A 690 -13.03 17.69 11.16
N ASP A 691 -12.21 16.92 10.45
CA ASP A 691 -12.00 17.15 9.01
C ASP A 691 -13.30 16.96 8.22
N SER A 692 -13.63 17.97 7.43
CA SER A 692 -14.76 17.95 6.50
C SER A 692 -14.35 18.21 5.06
N VAL A 693 -13.15 18.77 4.84
CA VAL A 693 -12.65 19.15 3.52
C VAL A 693 -12.16 17.94 2.72
N ASN A 694 -11.46 17.00 3.38
CA ASN A 694 -10.86 15.82 2.74
C ASN A 694 -11.63 14.53 3.05
N SER A 695 -12.56 14.59 4.00
CA SER A 695 -13.38 13.47 4.46
C SER A 695 -14.47 13.08 3.48
N TRP A 696 -14.59 11.77 3.28
CA TRP A 696 -15.70 11.08 2.65
C TRP A 696 -16.39 10.24 3.71
N TYR A 697 -17.71 10.35 3.83
CA TYR A 697 -18.51 9.66 4.83
C TYR A 697 -19.14 8.43 4.21
N ALA A 698 -18.99 7.28 4.84
CA ALA A 698 -19.69 6.07 4.40
C ALA A 698 -21.19 6.20 4.67
N THR A 699 -21.98 5.65 3.75
CA THR A 699 -23.44 5.49 3.82
C THR A 699 -23.80 4.09 3.31
N GLU A 700 -25.05 3.68 3.41
CA GLU A 700 -25.52 2.41 2.83
C GLU A 700 -25.24 2.29 1.33
N ASN A 701 -25.16 3.43 0.62
CA ASN A 701 -24.96 3.50 -0.83
C ASN A 701 -23.51 3.84 -1.22
N GLY A 702 -22.56 3.75 -0.28
CA GLY A 702 -21.15 4.06 -0.51
C GLY A 702 -20.71 5.39 0.11
N PHE A 703 -19.57 5.90 -0.34
CA PHE A 703 -18.93 7.07 0.26
C PHE A 703 -19.35 8.39 -0.43
N ILE A 704 -19.76 9.39 0.37
CA ILE A 704 -20.14 10.72 -0.12
C ILE A 704 -19.33 11.83 0.56
N GLN A 705 -19.16 12.97 -0.11
CA GLN A 705 -18.73 14.20 0.58
C GLN A 705 -19.97 14.91 1.13
N ARG A 706 -19.88 15.39 2.37
CA ARG A 706 -20.91 16.25 2.98
C ARG A 706 -20.58 17.72 2.70
N GLU A 707 -21.48 18.64 3.06
CA GLU A 707 -21.19 20.08 3.01
C GLU A 707 -19.89 20.38 3.75
N LYS A 708 -18.98 21.06 3.06
CA LYS A 708 -17.64 21.36 3.57
C LYS A 708 -17.75 22.46 4.62
N THR A 709 -17.19 22.21 5.81
CA THR A 709 -16.77 23.28 6.72
C THR A 709 -15.32 23.66 6.42
N ASP A 710 -14.74 24.60 7.17
CA ASP A 710 -13.37 25.11 6.90
C ASP A 710 -12.23 24.23 7.44
N VAL A 711 -12.53 23.09 8.07
CA VAL A 711 -11.51 22.27 8.74
C VAL A 711 -10.87 21.27 7.77
N ASN A 712 -9.58 21.50 7.50
CA ASN A 712 -8.70 20.61 6.77
C ASN A 712 -7.60 20.09 7.70
N CYS A 713 -7.60 18.79 8.00
CA CYS A 713 -6.69 18.20 8.98
C CYS A 713 -5.22 18.43 8.64
N HIS A 714 -4.83 18.31 7.37
CA HIS A 714 -3.44 18.53 6.95
C HIS A 714 -2.98 19.97 7.20
N ASN A 715 -3.84 20.96 6.94
CA ASN A 715 -3.52 22.36 7.20
C ASN A 715 -3.38 22.61 8.71
N GLU A 716 -4.25 22.01 9.53
CA GLU A 716 -4.14 22.09 10.98
C GLU A 716 -2.87 21.42 11.50
N PHE A 717 -2.51 20.23 11.01
CA PHE A 717 -1.26 19.58 11.37
C PHE A 717 -0.03 20.40 10.96
N ILE A 718 -0.03 21.02 9.76
CA ILE A 718 1.04 21.93 9.34
C ILE A 718 1.12 23.17 10.24
N LYS A 719 -0.01 23.70 10.71
CA LYS A 719 -0.03 24.83 11.65
C LYS A 719 0.44 24.44 13.04
N LEU A 720 0.01 23.28 13.55
CA LEU A 720 0.38 22.78 14.87
C LEU A 720 1.86 22.42 15.00
N THR A 721 2.56 22.25 13.87
CA THR A 721 4.01 22.10 13.87
C THR A 721 4.75 23.41 13.63
N ARG A 722 4.06 24.51 13.26
CA ARG A 722 4.68 25.83 13.13
C ARG A 722 4.96 26.44 14.48
#